data_AF-L7MKX3-F1
#
_entry.id   AF-L7MKX3-F1
#
_cell.length_a   1.000
_cell.length_b   1.000
_cell.length_c   1.000
_cell.angle_alpha   90.00
_cell.angle_beta   90.00
_cell.angle_gamma   90.00
#
_symmetry.space_group_name_H-M   'P 1'
#
loop_
_entity.id
_entity.type
_entity.pdbx_description
1 polymer ?
#
loop_
_entity_poly.entity_id
_entity_poly.type
_entity_poly.pdbx_seq_one_letter_code
_entity_poly.pdbx_strand_id
1 'polypeptide(L)'
;MAHQPLSFREEVRKAAIFQWNARGLRSRIADFRRFVYANMFPIIVICEPNLPNTIRLSGYELFMSSTTAENSKVLMFIRRELTYVHQPVSHHDDNQYICVTVKKRLTVTVVGAYLSPSSRFDRKRLRDILSSTPHPCIIIGDFNAHHTLWGSTKINAKGRNLVSFASENELFLLNDGTPTFLRGSTYSSCLDLTFVSRSLVRRTGWFPDIETHGSDHIPTYVKIEGLSPSKIRDSIKRVDWTKFQSRMEEQCQANASLDLEEIIKSTIHDTTCTLTCSSKLTEFDIELERLRAIRRRAERRYRRTEAMEDLRTARRLQKKIQRRIDKLESKRWTAFCESLDPRKPLSQLWRTVRGLRTKPIQRYPFKALALSQKRPDIDVAEEFCTRLSGQLPATTNLPTSSSCPQPRDPRMDLPFSINELKAALALCGHSSAPGPDGISYRALCHLGEHARIFLLELYNESWRDGTLPTNWKTSRLVPLLKPGKSPLELSSYRPIALASCVGKVMERMILGRLEWYLEGNNTYPDAMAGFRRGRSSIDNVVDLVTYVQHEKGRKRLCASLFLDVKGAYDNVTHEAILTALEEVGVGGRMYRWIRSYLSMRSFFVRTEDGQTSPHYSYRGVPQGGVLSPVLFNLTLIALTEQLQSTVRLSMYADDLCVWTSAVTRLQLRARIQRAAAQTARYLRNRGLEISSEKCALVAFTRKAMNNYSVIINGQTIPYIRSYKFLGVIIDRDLSWNHHVSYIKKRLIGICHLLKFFAGKTWGMTPSAMLQLYRVLFLGFLRYSLPALTNASKTNQRILQSVQAQALRICLGLPRSASTAASIAIARDHLVKTHIDVETLRTHIRHLARTPRHHLASLPADRPRSSFCQTVAAYREYLPTSFTPATRPSVPPWCLTQPSINLTIPGIRKKADMSSPALKQLALLLLYEKYQGSMHVYTDGSVMPNSSTAAVVIPMKATTIKFKTSHLTTSTAAELAALRVALDFITDERAQKWAIFSDSKAALQSLLSPLRRGLHEQLVFEITEETHRLIEKGHQITFQWLPSHCGIIGNERADQAARSAHTESSQILIPLSRTDAAWKLRVLARQCTVSQWNEPHFKNARLYSLDPTLSLRIPPGLRRGDATLLCRLWLGVAFTHAYAFRIGMADTAACDHCSGDETIQHILCECPQYCLQRQSLCNALDKLDDRTLSEERILRHRPDLTSQKKAVQALLRFLHSTGLS
;
A
#
# COMPACT_ATOMS: atom_id res chain seq x y z
N MET A 1 -15.75 55.99 15.34
CA MET A 1 -14.72 55.01 14.88
C MET A 1 -15.35 54.14 13.79
N ALA A 2 -15.15 54.50 12.52
CA ALA A 2 -15.76 53.82 11.38
C ALA A 2 -14.91 52.61 10.96
N HIS A 3 -15.51 51.41 10.98
CA HIS A 3 -14.91 50.18 10.45
C HIS A 3 -14.62 50.35 8.95
N GLN A 4 -13.35 50.24 8.55
CA GLN A 4 -12.98 50.07 7.15
C GLN A 4 -13.67 48.80 6.59
N PRO A 5 -14.32 48.86 5.41
CA PRO A 5 -14.93 47.68 4.80
C PRO A 5 -13.83 46.68 4.42
N LEU A 6 -13.93 45.46 4.96
CA LEU A 6 -13.17 44.30 4.50
C LEU A 6 -13.24 44.24 2.97
N SER A 7 -12.13 43.97 2.29
CA SER A 7 -12.17 43.84 0.83
C SER A 7 -13.19 42.73 0.47
N PHE A 8 -14.05 42.94 -0.54
CA PHE A 8 -15.07 41.96 -0.97
C PHE A 8 -14.54 40.51 -1.07
N ARG A 9 -13.26 40.36 -1.44
CA ARG A 9 -12.56 39.06 -1.48
C ARG A 9 -12.41 38.38 -0.11
N GLU A 10 -12.19 39.14 0.95
CA GLU A 10 -12.14 38.62 2.32
C GLU A 10 -13.51 38.19 2.82
N GLU A 11 -14.57 38.88 2.40
CA GLU A 11 -15.94 38.51 2.72
C GLU A 11 -16.33 37.17 2.08
N VAL A 12 -16.01 36.98 0.79
CA VAL A 12 -16.21 35.72 0.06
C VAL A 12 -15.44 34.58 0.73
N ARG A 13 -14.19 34.83 1.17
CA ARG A 13 -13.40 33.82 1.90
C ARG A 13 -14.00 33.39 3.24
N LYS A 14 -14.89 34.20 3.85
CA LYS A 14 -15.57 33.88 5.11
C LYS A 14 -16.93 33.21 4.90
N ALA A 15 -17.44 33.11 3.67
CA ALA A 15 -18.74 32.53 3.38
C ALA A 15 -18.79 31.01 3.67
N ALA A 16 -19.93 30.55 4.20
CA ALA A 16 -20.18 29.16 4.55
C ALA A 16 -20.86 28.37 3.42
N ILE A 17 -21.78 29.01 2.69
CA ILE A 17 -22.47 28.43 1.54
C ILE A 17 -22.18 29.28 0.30
N PHE A 18 -21.81 28.61 -0.80
CA PHE A 18 -21.75 29.19 -2.13
C PHE A 18 -22.89 28.59 -2.97
N GLN A 19 -23.80 29.42 -3.49
CA GLN A 19 -24.88 28.99 -4.35
C GLN A 19 -24.78 29.62 -5.74
N TRP A 20 -24.96 28.80 -6.78
CA TRP A 20 -24.89 29.28 -8.16
C TRP A 20 -25.75 28.45 -9.11
N ASN A 21 -26.67 29.09 -9.82
CA ASN A 21 -27.23 28.51 -11.04
C ASN A 21 -26.23 28.68 -12.20
N ALA A 22 -25.63 27.57 -12.62
CA ALA A 22 -24.57 27.58 -13.61
C ALA A 22 -25.08 27.61 -15.05
N ARG A 23 -26.34 27.24 -15.31
CA ARG A 23 -26.92 27.05 -16.65
C ARG A 23 -25.95 26.31 -17.60
N GLY A 24 -25.37 25.21 -17.11
CA GLY A 24 -24.29 24.47 -17.78
C GLY A 24 -22.89 24.72 -17.20
N LEU A 25 -22.38 23.76 -16.43
CA LEU A 25 -21.07 23.84 -15.77
C LEU A 25 -19.91 23.31 -16.62
N ARG A 26 -20.18 22.55 -17.69
CA ARG A 26 -19.17 21.82 -18.49
C ARG A 26 -18.06 22.73 -19.02
N SER A 27 -18.40 23.89 -19.57
CA SER A 27 -17.45 24.82 -20.18
C SER A 27 -16.74 25.73 -19.18
N ARG A 28 -17.06 25.64 -17.88
CA ARG A 28 -16.55 26.53 -16.81
C ARG A 28 -15.95 25.77 -15.62
N ILE A 29 -15.83 24.45 -15.74
CA ILE A 29 -15.45 23.57 -14.62
C ILE A 29 -14.05 23.84 -14.07
N ALA A 30 -13.09 24.20 -14.92
CA ALA A 30 -11.71 24.45 -14.51
C ALA A 30 -11.59 25.74 -13.69
N ASP A 31 -12.23 26.82 -14.18
CA ASP A 31 -12.36 28.08 -13.44
C ASP A 31 -13.09 27.87 -12.11
N PHE A 32 -14.23 27.17 -12.13
CA PHE A 32 -15.00 26.84 -10.94
C PHE A 32 -14.17 26.07 -9.90
N ARG A 33 -13.40 25.05 -10.32
CA ARG A 33 -12.49 24.31 -9.44
C ARG A 33 -11.47 25.23 -8.77
N ARG A 34 -10.83 26.10 -9.55
CA ARG A 34 -9.82 27.03 -9.03
C ARG A 34 -10.43 28.02 -8.04
N PHE A 35 -11.63 28.50 -8.31
CA PHE A 35 -12.40 29.36 -7.41
C PHE A 35 -12.77 28.65 -6.10
N VAL A 36 -13.30 27.43 -6.19
CA VAL A 36 -13.64 26.61 -5.01
C VAL A 36 -12.41 26.28 -4.16
N TYR A 37 -11.28 25.94 -4.78
CA TYR A 37 -10.05 25.63 -4.03
C TYR A 37 -9.38 26.87 -3.43
N ALA A 38 -9.58 28.06 -3.99
CA ALA A 38 -9.06 29.31 -3.43
C ALA A 38 -9.86 29.77 -2.20
N ASN A 39 -11.16 29.51 -2.16
CA ASN A 39 -12.06 29.99 -1.10
C ASN A 39 -12.47 28.90 -0.09
N MET A 40 -12.39 27.62 -0.47
CA MET A 40 -12.59 26.46 0.41
C MET A 40 -13.94 26.43 1.15
N PHE A 41 -15.02 26.77 0.45
CA PHE A 41 -16.39 26.81 0.98
C PHE A 41 -16.79 25.50 1.68
N PRO A 42 -17.39 25.56 2.88
CA PRO A 42 -17.95 24.38 3.57
C PRO A 42 -18.99 23.63 2.73
N ILE A 43 -19.92 24.36 2.12
CA ILE A 43 -21.06 23.82 1.38
C ILE A 43 -21.18 24.58 0.04
N ILE A 44 -21.46 23.86 -1.04
CA ILE A 44 -21.67 24.42 -2.37
C ILE A 44 -22.95 23.85 -2.97
N VAL A 45 -23.85 24.71 -3.44
CA VAL A 45 -25.11 24.33 -4.09
C VAL A 45 -25.09 24.82 -5.53
N ILE A 46 -25.18 23.90 -6.49
CA ILE A 46 -25.21 24.23 -7.92
C ILE A 46 -26.56 23.85 -8.51
N CYS A 47 -27.23 24.80 -9.15
CA CYS A 47 -28.45 24.56 -9.92
C CYS A 47 -28.14 24.54 -11.43
N GLU A 48 -28.95 23.80 -12.19
CA GLU A 48 -28.83 23.55 -13.63
C GLU A 48 -27.40 23.26 -14.12
N PRO A 49 -26.73 22.24 -13.58
CA PRO A 49 -25.36 21.94 -13.98
C PRO A 49 -25.26 21.44 -15.44
N ASN A 50 -26.31 20.81 -16.00
CA ASN A 50 -26.39 20.20 -17.35
C ASN A 50 -25.12 19.39 -17.72
N LEU A 51 -24.87 18.28 -17.00
CA LEU A 51 -23.67 17.46 -17.18
C LEU A 51 -24.02 16.00 -17.45
N PRO A 52 -23.46 15.38 -18.50
CA PRO A 52 -23.66 13.95 -18.79
C PRO A 52 -22.86 13.02 -17.85
N ASN A 53 -21.97 13.55 -17.00
CA ASN A 53 -21.09 12.76 -16.12
C ASN A 53 -20.95 13.42 -14.74
N THR A 54 -20.79 12.60 -13.68
CA THR A 54 -20.58 13.08 -12.31
C THR A 54 -19.28 13.88 -12.18
N ILE A 55 -19.35 15.13 -11.72
CA ILE A 55 -18.17 15.94 -11.38
C ILE A 55 -17.58 15.47 -10.05
N ARG A 56 -16.25 15.46 -9.97
CA ARG A 56 -15.52 15.31 -8.71
C ARG A 56 -14.75 16.59 -8.38
N LEU A 57 -14.93 17.05 -7.14
CA LEU A 57 -14.12 18.08 -6.49
C LEU A 57 -13.30 17.42 -5.37
N SER A 58 -11.99 17.64 -5.36
CA SER A 58 -11.10 17.07 -4.36
C SER A 58 -11.42 17.65 -2.99
N GLY A 59 -11.52 16.79 -1.97
CA GLY A 59 -11.89 17.22 -0.61
C GLY A 59 -13.38 17.44 -0.38
N TYR A 60 -14.24 17.22 -1.39
CA TYR A 60 -15.70 17.30 -1.27
C TYR A 60 -16.36 15.93 -1.50
N GLU A 61 -17.57 15.78 -0.97
CA GLU A 61 -18.56 14.75 -1.30
C GLU A 61 -19.69 15.37 -2.12
N LEU A 62 -20.21 14.64 -3.12
CA LEU A 62 -21.26 15.12 -4.02
C LEU A 62 -22.57 14.37 -3.72
N PHE A 63 -23.64 15.14 -3.52
CA PHE A 63 -25.03 14.67 -3.48
C PHE A 63 -25.77 15.17 -4.71
N MET A 64 -26.63 14.32 -5.25
CA MET A 64 -27.43 14.57 -6.46
C MET A 64 -28.89 14.27 -6.14
N SER A 65 -29.82 14.99 -6.77
CA SER A 65 -31.24 14.71 -6.62
C SER A 65 -31.58 13.39 -7.31
N SER A 66 -32.52 12.66 -6.71
CA SER A 66 -33.00 11.38 -7.18
C SER A 66 -34.01 11.60 -8.33
N THR A 67 -33.63 11.34 -9.59
CA THR A 67 -34.47 11.56 -10.80
C THR A 67 -34.59 10.31 -11.66
N THR A 68 -35.64 10.19 -12.48
CA THR A 68 -35.73 9.13 -13.52
C THR A 68 -34.94 9.51 -14.78
N ALA A 69 -34.86 10.81 -15.08
CA ALA A 69 -34.07 11.38 -16.17
C ALA A 69 -32.55 11.30 -15.91
N GLU A 70 -31.75 11.24 -16.99
CA GLU A 70 -30.29 11.08 -16.93
C GLU A 70 -29.53 12.21 -16.21
N ASN A 71 -30.14 13.38 -15.94
CA ASN A 71 -29.44 14.57 -15.44
C ASN A 71 -30.12 15.24 -14.23
N SER A 72 -29.42 15.23 -13.09
CA SER A 72 -29.75 15.97 -11.86
C SER A 72 -29.71 17.50 -12.09
N LYS A 73 -30.74 18.23 -11.65
CA LYS A 73 -30.85 19.71 -11.76
C LYS A 73 -30.26 20.45 -10.57
N VAL A 74 -30.12 19.80 -9.42
CA VAL A 74 -29.40 20.32 -8.25
C VAL A 74 -28.21 19.43 -7.96
N LEU A 75 -27.08 20.01 -7.56
CA LEU A 75 -25.94 19.32 -6.99
C LEU A 75 -25.54 19.99 -5.69
N MET A 76 -25.24 19.21 -4.67
CA MET A 76 -24.71 19.73 -3.41
C MET A 76 -23.34 19.12 -3.13
N PHE A 77 -22.31 19.96 -2.97
CA PHE A 77 -20.99 19.53 -2.54
C PHE A 77 -20.74 19.93 -1.09
N ILE A 78 -20.26 18.98 -0.28
CA ILE A 78 -19.95 19.21 1.14
C ILE A 78 -18.50 18.85 1.41
N ARG A 79 -17.77 19.72 2.12
CA ARG A 79 -16.38 19.43 2.52
C ARG A 79 -16.32 18.18 3.39
N ARG A 80 -15.40 17.26 3.05
CA ARG A 80 -15.20 15.99 3.77
C ARG A 80 -14.76 16.14 5.23
N GLU A 81 -14.28 17.32 5.61
CA GLU A 81 -13.92 17.63 6.99
C GLU A 81 -15.12 17.88 7.89
N LEU A 82 -16.31 18.05 7.32
CA LEU A 82 -17.54 18.23 8.07
C LEU A 82 -18.19 16.86 8.33
N THR A 83 -18.90 16.77 9.45
CA THR A 83 -19.84 15.67 9.70
C THR A 83 -21.14 15.98 8.97
N TYR A 84 -21.70 15.03 8.23
CA TYR A 84 -22.94 15.23 7.49
C TYR A 84 -23.75 13.94 7.34
N VAL A 85 -25.06 14.08 7.15
CA VAL A 85 -26.00 12.98 6.90
C VAL A 85 -26.93 13.40 5.76
N HIS A 86 -26.95 12.60 4.70
CA HIS A 86 -27.88 12.80 3.58
C HIS A 86 -29.21 12.11 3.86
N GLN A 87 -30.30 12.85 3.74
CA GLN A 87 -31.66 12.35 3.88
C GLN A 87 -32.23 12.09 2.48
N PRO A 88 -32.56 10.84 2.14
CA PRO A 88 -33.10 10.52 0.83
C PRO A 88 -34.47 11.18 0.67
N VAL A 89 -34.61 12.00 -0.37
CA VAL A 89 -35.90 12.57 -0.79
C VAL A 89 -36.47 11.71 -1.92
N SER A 90 -37.78 11.48 -1.90
CA SER A 90 -38.50 10.74 -2.94
C SER A 90 -38.27 11.35 -4.34
N HIS A 91 -38.24 10.49 -5.36
CA HIS A 91 -37.98 10.89 -6.74
C HIS A 91 -39.10 11.80 -7.28
N HIS A 92 -38.73 12.82 -8.08
CA HIS A 92 -39.68 13.64 -8.84
C HIS A 92 -38.92 14.38 -9.94
N ASP A 93 -39.47 14.39 -11.16
CA ASP A 93 -38.71 14.87 -12.32
C ASP A 93 -38.72 16.40 -12.45
N ASP A 94 -39.83 17.08 -12.12
CA ASP A 94 -39.93 18.54 -12.24
C ASP A 94 -39.33 19.36 -11.09
N ASN A 95 -39.69 19.04 -9.83
CA ASN A 95 -39.22 19.73 -8.63
C ASN A 95 -38.21 18.86 -7.88
N GLN A 96 -36.97 19.32 -7.80
CA GLN A 96 -35.85 18.53 -7.30
C GLN A 96 -35.31 19.13 -6.01
N TYR A 97 -35.10 18.27 -5.01
CA TYR A 97 -34.58 18.64 -3.71
C TYR A 97 -33.42 17.73 -3.32
N ILE A 98 -32.44 18.30 -2.61
CA ILE A 98 -31.37 17.56 -1.95
C ILE A 98 -31.33 18.04 -0.50
N CYS A 99 -31.38 17.09 0.44
CA CYS A 99 -31.36 17.42 1.85
C CYS A 99 -30.15 16.82 2.55
N VAL A 100 -29.33 17.68 3.15
CA VAL A 100 -28.18 17.25 3.94
C VAL A 100 -28.07 18.02 5.24
N THR A 101 -28.03 17.30 6.35
CA THR A 101 -27.70 17.86 7.67
C THR A 101 -26.19 17.89 7.86
N VAL A 102 -25.62 19.02 8.27
CA VAL A 102 -24.18 19.23 8.46
C VAL A 102 -23.92 19.69 9.90
N LYS A 103 -22.93 19.10 10.57
CA LYS A 103 -22.47 19.44 11.93
C LYS A 103 -21.00 19.90 11.90
N LYS A 104 -20.75 21.10 12.45
CA LYS A 104 -19.41 21.64 12.79
C LYS A 104 -19.38 22.14 14.23
N ARG A 105 -19.51 23.46 14.46
CA ARG A 105 -19.87 24.04 15.79
C ARG A 105 -21.38 24.25 15.93
N LEU A 106 -22.08 24.17 14.80
CA LEU A 106 -23.52 24.29 14.68
C LEU A 106 -24.00 23.12 13.82
N THR A 107 -25.18 22.60 14.15
CA THR A 107 -25.91 21.63 13.32
C THR A 107 -26.94 22.38 12.50
N VAL A 108 -26.88 22.28 11.18
CA VAL A 108 -27.83 22.92 10.26
C VAL A 108 -28.21 21.93 9.17
N THR A 109 -29.50 21.89 8.81
CA THR A 109 -29.96 21.17 7.64
C THR A 109 -30.03 22.10 6.43
N VAL A 110 -29.34 21.74 5.34
CA VAL A 110 -29.39 22.50 4.08
C VAL A 110 -30.22 21.73 3.07
N VAL A 111 -31.27 22.39 2.57
CA VAL A 111 -32.15 21.91 1.51
C VAL A 111 -31.80 22.67 0.24
N GLY A 112 -31.13 22.01 -0.69
CA GLY A 112 -30.91 22.52 -2.04
C GLY A 112 -32.15 22.29 -2.88
N ALA A 113 -32.73 23.34 -3.46
CA ALA A 113 -33.99 23.26 -4.22
C ALA A 113 -33.84 23.75 -5.66
N TYR A 114 -34.49 23.07 -6.59
CA TYR A 114 -34.75 23.56 -7.94
C TYR A 114 -36.21 23.31 -8.29
N LEU A 115 -36.94 24.37 -8.62
CA LEU A 115 -38.31 24.28 -9.07
C LEU A 115 -38.39 24.59 -10.57
N SER A 116 -38.85 23.63 -11.37
CA SER A 116 -39.01 23.83 -12.82
C SER A 116 -39.96 25.00 -13.10
N PRO A 117 -39.69 25.92 -14.06
CA PRO A 117 -40.56 27.05 -14.38
C PRO A 117 -42.02 26.64 -14.66
N SER A 118 -42.24 25.52 -15.37
CA SER A 118 -43.56 25.02 -15.77
C SER A 118 -44.32 24.26 -14.68
N SER A 119 -43.63 23.84 -13.63
CA SER A 119 -44.23 23.02 -12.56
C SER A 119 -45.06 23.83 -11.56
N ARG A 120 -46.01 23.18 -10.88
CA ARG A 120 -46.72 23.74 -9.72
C ARG A 120 -45.87 23.61 -8.45
N PHE A 121 -46.06 24.51 -7.48
CA PHE A 121 -45.41 24.39 -6.17
C PHE A 121 -46.09 23.32 -5.32
N ASP A 122 -45.37 22.27 -4.97
CA ASP A 122 -45.86 21.19 -4.12
C ASP A 122 -45.58 21.51 -2.64
N ARG A 123 -46.59 22.11 -1.99
CA ARG A 123 -46.54 22.51 -0.59
C ARG A 123 -46.41 21.32 0.36
N LYS A 124 -47.10 20.22 0.06
CA LYS A 124 -47.15 19.03 0.93
C LYS A 124 -45.77 18.39 1.00
N ARG A 125 -45.13 18.22 -0.15
CA ARG A 125 -43.81 17.58 -0.21
C ARG A 125 -42.71 18.38 0.48
N LEU A 126 -42.67 19.71 0.30
CA LEU A 126 -41.68 20.51 1.00
C LEU A 126 -41.95 20.50 2.52
N ARG A 127 -43.22 20.46 2.95
CA ARG A 127 -43.60 20.26 4.36
C ARG A 127 -43.14 18.89 4.89
N ASP A 128 -43.33 17.82 4.13
CA ASP A 128 -42.89 16.47 4.50
C ASP A 128 -41.36 16.45 4.66
N ILE A 129 -40.61 17.06 3.73
CA ILE A 129 -39.16 17.22 3.85
C ILE A 129 -38.81 17.97 5.14
N LEU A 130 -39.39 19.15 5.38
CA LEU A 130 -39.09 19.93 6.59
C LEU A 130 -39.43 19.18 7.88
N SER A 131 -40.56 18.47 7.92
CA SER A 131 -40.98 17.66 9.08
C SER A 131 -40.03 16.50 9.37
N SER A 132 -39.44 15.91 8.33
CA SER A 132 -38.47 14.81 8.46
C SER A 132 -37.05 15.29 8.84
N THR A 133 -36.80 16.59 8.81
CA THR A 133 -35.45 17.17 8.96
C THR A 133 -35.18 17.78 10.35
N PRO A 134 -33.95 17.65 10.89
CA PRO A 134 -33.53 18.39 12.07
C PRO A 134 -33.52 19.90 11.82
N HIS A 135 -34.12 20.67 12.73
CA HIS A 135 -34.03 22.12 12.76
C HIS A 135 -32.75 22.56 13.52
N PRO A 136 -32.16 23.72 13.19
CA PRO A 136 -32.62 24.68 12.18
C PRO A 136 -32.26 24.32 10.74
N CYS A 137 -33.04 24.82 9.79
CA CYS A 137 -32.91 24.54 8.36
C CYS A 137 -32.64 25.80 7.51
N ILE A 138 -32.01 25.59 6.36
CA ILE A 138 -31.77 26.58 5.32
C ILE A 138 -32.26 25.99 3.99
N ILE A 139 -33.19 26.66 3.32
CA ILE A 139 -33.64 26.27 1.99
C ILE A 139 -33.04 27.24 0.99
N ILE A 140 -32.27 26.73 0.03
CA ILE A 140 -31.52 27.55 -0.91
C ILE A 140 -31.53 26.95 -2.31
N GLY A 141 -31.65 27.79 -3.33
CA GLY A 141 -31.55 27.35 -4.73
C GLY A 141 -32.40 28.21 -5.65
N ASP A 142 -32.74 27.65 -6.81
CA ASP A 142 -33.50 28.35 -7.84
C ASP A 142 -34.98 27.94 -7.80
N PHE A 143 -35.82 28.88 -7.37
CA PHE A 143 -37.25 28.62 -7.16
C PHE A 143 -38.11 28.98 -8.39
N ASN A 144 -37.55 29.67 -9.38
CA ASN A 144 -38.32 30.21 -10.52
C ASN A 144 -39.66 30.86 -10.10
N ALA A 145 -39.64 31.56 -8.96
CA ALA A 145 -40.81 32.14 -8.30
C ALA A 145 -40.71 33.67 -8.30
N HIS A 146 -41.80 34.34 -8.69
CA HIS A 146 -41.85 35.79 -8.85
C HIS A 146 -42.75 36.38 -7.76
N HIS A 147 -42.20 37.27 -6.93
CA HIS A 147 -42.95 38.07 -5.96
C HIS A 147 -42.24 39.39 -5.66
N THR A 148 -43.01 40.42 -5.33
CA THR A 148 -42.51 41.73 -4.89
C THR A 148 -41.65 41.68 -3.63
N LEU A 149 -41.81 40.67 -2.76
CA LEU A 149 -41.11 40.55 -1.47
C LEU A 149 -39.59 40.34 -1.62
N TRP A 150 -39.15 39.81 -2.77
CA TRP A 150 -37.74 39.64 -3.11
C TRP A 150 -37.36 40.45 -4.36
N GLY A 151 -38.09 41.52 -4.67
CA GLY A 151 -37.69 42.47 -5.72
C GLY A 151 -38.06 42.09 -7.16
N SER A 152 -39.00 41.16 -7.37
CA SER A 152 -39.56 40.89 -8.70
C SER A 152 -40.67 41.88 -9.05
N THR A 153 -40.70 42.37 -10.29
CA THR A 153 -41.76 43.24 -10.82
C THR A 153 -43.08 42.51 -11.07
N LYS A 154 -43.04 41.17 -11.15
CA LYS A 154 -44.21 40.30 -11.36
C LYS A 154 -44.47 39.45 -10.14
N ILE A 155 -45.73 39.07 -9.93
CA ILE A 155 -46.16 38.07 -8.95
C ILE A 155 -46.75 36.87 -9.70
N ASN A 156 -46.23 35.66 -9.46
CA ASN A 156 -46.82 34.43 -10.00
C ASN A 156 -47.44 33.55 -8.90
N ALA A 157 -48.29 32.58 -9.29
CA ALA A 157 -48.94 31.68 -8.33
C ALA A 157 -47.94 30.92 -7.45
N LYS A 158 -46.78 30.56 -8.02
CA LYS A 158 -45.67 29.90 -7.31
C LYS A 158 -45.11 30.79 -6.19
N GLY A 159 -44.88 32.07 -6.48
CA GLY A 159 -44.42 33.07 -5.52
C GLY A 159 -45.42 33.29 -4.39
N ARG A 160 -46.72 33.47 -4.69
CA ARG A 160 -47.77 33.60 -3.66
C ARG A 160 -47.82 32.40 -2.72
N ASN A 161 -47.78 31.19 -3.28
CA ASN A 161 -47.80 29.97 -2.48
C ASN A 161 -46.52 29.77 -1.66
N LEU A 162 -45.36 30.18 -2.17
CA LEU A 162 -44.09 30.12 -1.45
C LEU A 162 -44.06 31.09 -0.26
N VAL A 163 -44.62 32.29 -0.41
CA VAL A 163 -44.75 33.27 0.67
C VAL A 163 -45.66 32.76 1.77
N SER A 164 -46.87 32.29 1.41
CA SER A 164 -47.79 31.65 2.36
C SER A 164 -47.14 30.47 3.08
N PHE A 165 -46.38 29.64 2.37
CA PHE A 165 -45.64 28.53 2.96
C PHE A 165 -44.53 28.98 3.91
N ALA A 166 -43.77 30.02 3.54
CA ALA A 166 -42.70 30.55 4.38
C ALA A 166 -43.25 31.11 5.70
N SER A 167 -44.37 31.84 5.64
CA SER A 167 -45.07 32.34 6.83
C SER A 167 -45.59 31.21 7.72
N GLU A 168 -46.19 30.16 7.15
CA GLU A 168 -46.71 28.99 7.89
C GLU A 168 -45.63 28.18 8.61
N ASN A 169 -44.39 28.19 8.12
CA ASN A 169 -43.28 27.38 8.67
C ASN A 169 -42.18 28.23 9.33
N GLU A 170 -42.48 29.50 9.66
CA GLU A 170 -41.55 30.46 10.28
C GLU A 170 -40.18 30.59 9.58
N LEU A 171 -40.21 30.59 8.25
CA LEU A 171 -39.02 30.76 7.40
C LEU A 171 -38.84 32.23 7.01
N PHE A 172 -37.65 32.76 7.26
CA PHE A 172 -37.26 34.13 6.95
C PHE A 172 -36.44 34.20 5.67
N LEU A 173 -36.77 35.13 4.79
CA LEU A 173 -36.02 35.41 3.57
C LEU A 173 -34.77 36.25 3.89
N LEU A 174 -33.60 35.86 3.37
CA LEU A 174 -32.35 36.61 3.52
C LEU A 174 -32.03 37.57 2.35
N ASN A 175 -32.67 37.39 1.19
CA ASN A 175 -32.44 38.23 0.02
C ASN A 175 -32.92 39.66 0.29
N ASP A 176 -32.11 40.66 -0.06
CA ASP A 176 -32.38 42.10 0.13
C ASP A 176 -33.08 42.77 -1.08
N GLY A 177 -33.49 41.97 -2.07
CA GLY A 177 -34.09 42.43 -3.32
C GLY A 177 -33.08 42.71 -4.44
N THR A 178 -31.77 42.56 -4.19
CA THR A 178 -30.77 42.61 -5.27
C THR A 178 -31.00 41.50 -6.30
N PRO A 179 -30.88 41.79 -7.61
CA PRO A 179 -31.21 40.82 -8.65
C PRO A 179 -30.18 39.69 -8.71
N THR A 180 -30.66 38.45 -8.73
CA THR A 180 -29.83 37.24 -8.86
C THR A 180 -29.87 36.63 -10.27
N PHE A 181 -30.84 37.02 -11.10
CA PHE A 181 -30.98 36.62 -12.50
C PHE A 181 -31.04 37.85 -13.41
N LEU A 182 -30.34 37.76 -14.55
CA LEU A 182 -30.26 38.80 -15.57
C LEU A 182 -30.57 38.23 -16.96
N ARG A 183 -31.59 38.75 -17.64
CA ARG A 183 -31.92 38.38 -19.02
C ARG A 183 -31.92 39.62 -19.93
N GLY A 184 -30.81 39.83 -20.63
CA GLY A 184 -30.61 41.02 -21.45
C GLY A 184 -30.39 42.28 -20.60
N SER A 185 -30.74 43.46 -21.13
CA SER A 185 -30.61 44.74 -20.43
C SER A 185 -31.86 45.15 -19.64
N THR A 186 -33.04 44.61 -19.98
CA THR A 186 -34.33 45.12 -19.48
C THR A 186 -34.97 44.27 -18.38
N TYR A 187 -34.52 43.03 -18.19
CA TYR A 187 -35.14 42.11 -17.23
C TYR A 187 -34.14 41.59 -16.20
N SER A 188 -34.33 42.02 -14.96
CA SER A 188 -33.66 41.48 -13.78
C SER A 188 -34.71 40.97 -12.80
N SER A 189 -34.40 39.86 -12.13
CA SER A 189 -35.28 39.30 -11.10
C SER A 189 -34.47 38.55 -10.06
N CYS A 190 -35.03 38.39 -8.86
CA CYS A 190 -34.48 37.52 -7.84
C CYS A 190 -35.15 36.14 -7.91
N LEU A 191 -34.46 35.15 -8.49
CA LEU A 191 -34.95 33.78 -8.64
C LEU A 191 -34.24 32.81 -7.69
N ASP A 192 -32.98 33.10 -7.40
CA ASP A 192 -32.15 32.38 -6.44
C ASP A 192 -32.46 32.86 -5.02
N LEU A 193 -33.30 32.13 -4.30
CA LEU A 193 -33.81 32.52 -2.97
C LEU A 193 -33.13 31.72 -1.87
N THR A 194 -32.93 32.37 -0.71
CA THR A 194 -32.42 31.75 0.52
C THR A 194 -33.39 32.01 1.67
N PHE A 195 -34.01 30.94 2.17
CA PHE A 195 -34.86 30.95 3.36
C PHE A 195 -34.15 30.29 4.53
N VAL A 196 -34.29 30.84 5.73
CA VAL A 196 -33.67 30.32 6.96
C VAL A 196 -34.70 30.24 8.09
N SER A 197 -34.55 29.25 8.98
CA SER A 197 -35.34 29.21 10.21
C SER A 197 -35.08 30.44 11.09
N ARG A 198 -36.10 30.87 11.83
CA ARG A 198 -36.04 32.01 12.78
C ARG A 198 -34.80 32.04 13.68
N SER A 199 -34.36 30.89 14.19
CA SER A 199 -33.22 30.78 15.10
C SER A 199 -31.86 31.05 14.45
N LEU A 200 -31.75 31.02 13.12
CA LEU A 200 -30.51 31.29 12.39
C LEU A 200 -30.38 32.75 11.92
N VAL A 201 -31.48 33.50 11.82
CA VAL A 201 -31.52 34.85 11.20
C VAL A 201 -30.41 35.77 11.70
N ARG A 202 -30.23 35.88 13.03
CA ARG A 202 -29.19 36.76 13.63
C ARG A 202 -27.74 36.29 13.42
N ARG A 203 -27.55 35.03 13.02
CA ARG A 203 -26.24 34.38 12.83
C ARG A 203 -25.89 34.18 11.37
N THR A 204 -26.75 34.65 10.47
CA THR A 204 -26.62 34.48 9.02
C THR A 204 -26.56 35.82 8.32
N GLY A 205 -25.66 35.95 7.35
CA GLY A 205 -25.61 37.11 6.45
C GLY A 205 -25.63 36.62 5.00
N TRP A 206 -26.30 37.36 4.12
CA TRP A 206 -26.42 37.05 2.70
C TRP A 206 -25.88 38.21 1.86
N PHE A 207 -25.22 37.90 0.74
CA PHE A 207 -24.79 38.90 -0.24
C PHE A 207 -24.57 38.26 -1.62
N PRO A 208 -24.86 38.97 -2.73
CA PRO A 208 -24.61 38.51 -4.08
C PRO A 208 -23.17 38.76 -4.53
N ASP A 209 -22.72 38.03 -5.57
CA ASP A 209 -21.46 38.33 -6.25
C ASP A 209 -21.57 39.59 -7.13
N ILE A 210 -20.44 40.22 -7.43
CA ILE A 210 -20.34 41.33 -8.38
C ILE A 210 -20.28 40.80 -9.83
N GLU A 211 -19.81 39.56 -10.00
CA GLU A 211 -19.60 38.88 -11.27
C GLU A 211 -20.58 37.71 -11.49
N THR A 212 -21.04 37.51 -12.72
CA THR A 212 -21.93 36.37 -13.06
C THR A 212 -21.18 35.07 -13.34
N HIS A 213 -19.83 35.13 -13.35
CA HIS A 213 -18.94 34.04 -13.76
C HIS A 213 -19.32 33.41 -15.11
N GLY A 214 -19.90 34.21 -16.01
CA GLY A 214 -20.31 33.82 -17.35
C GLY A 214 -21.69 33.18 -17.44
N SER A 215 -22.44 33.06 -16.34
CA SER A 215 -23.87 32.68 -16.31
C SER A 215 -24.76 33.93 -16.50
N ASP A 216 -26.05 33.71 -16.73
CA ASP A 216 -27.12 34.70 -16.59
C ASP A 216 -27.59 34.86 -15.14
N HIS A 217 -27.17 33.95 -14.25
CA HIS A 217 -27.34 34.07 -12.81
C HIS A 217 -26.08 34.58 -12.11
N ILE A 218 -26.27 35.39 -11.08
CA ILE A 218 -25.25 35.90 -10.17
C ILE A 218 -25.14 34.91 -8.99
N PRO A 219 -23.95 34.38 -8.67
CA PRO A 219 -23.79 33.55 -7.48
C PRO A 219 -24.13 34.31 -6.20
N THR A 220 -24.62 33.60 -5.21
CA THR A 220 -24.93 34.15 -3.88
C THR A 220 -24.12 33.46 -2.80
N TYR A 221 -23.85 34.19 -1.71
CA TYR A 221 -23.07 33.72 -0.58
C TYR A 221 -23.87 33.84 0.71
N VAL A 222 -23.77 32.81 1.56
CA VAL A 222 -24.32 32.84 2.91
C VAL A 222 -23.18 32.69 3.93
N LYS A 223 -22.99 33.72 4.75
CA LYS A 223 -22.15 33.68 5.96
C LYS A 223 -22.96 33.04 7.08
N ILE A 224 -22.39 32.06 7.77
CA ILE A 224 -23.04 31.41 8.93
C ILE A 224 -22.02 31.32 10.07
N GLU A 225 -22.33 31.95 11.19
CA GLU A 225 -21.48 31.89 12.38
C GLU A 225 -21.43 30.46 12.96
N GLY A 226 -20.22 29.91 13.09
CA GLY A 226 -20.00 28.52 13.54
C GLY A 226 -19.85 27.50 12.42
N LEU A 227 -20.13 27.88 11.16
CA LEU A 227 -19.89 27.08 9.96
C LEU A 227 -18.82 27.66 9.04
N SER A 228 -18.16 28.75 9.43
CA SER A 228 -17.11 29.41 8.63
C SER A 228 -15.97 28.46 8.20
N PRO A 229 -15.36 28.67 7.02
CA PRO A 229 -14.26 27.84 6.53
C PRO A 229 -13.09 27.86 7.52
N SER A 230 -12.54 26.67 7.81
CA SER A 230 -11.35 26.56 8.66
C SER A 230 -10.17 27.27 7.98
N LYS A 231 -9.45 28.14 8.70
CA LYS A 231 -8.19 28.75 8.18
C LYS A 231 -7.29 27.64 7.64
N ILE A 232 -6.62 27.89 6.51
CA ILE A 232 -5.57 27.00 6.00
C ILE A 232 -4.60 26.81 7.17
N ARG A 233 -4.28 25.55 7.53
CA ARG A 233 -3.24 25.28 8.53
C ARG A 233 -1.90 25.68 7.90
N ASP A 234 -1.59 26.96 8.02
CA ASP A 234 -0.31 27.53 7.60
C ASP A 234 0.81 27.13 8.56
N SER A 235 0.52 26.39 9.64
CA SER A 235 1.50 25.92 10.60
C SER A 235 1.50 24.39 10.75
N ILE A 236 2.69 23.80 10.66
CA ILE A 236 2.95 22.37 10.90
C ILE A 236 3.86 22.28 12.12
N LYS A 237 3.40 21.60 13.16
CA LYS A 237 4.26 21.25 14.31
C LYS A 237 5.20 20.12 13.90
N ARG A 238 6.50 20.29 14.13
CA ARG A 238 7.55 19.30 13.88
C ARG A 238 8.53 19.25 15.05
N VAL A 239 8.76 18.05 15.56
CA VAL A 239 9.77 17.78 16.58
C VAL A 239 11.17 17.79 15.95
N ASP A 240 12.11 18.50 16.57
CA ASP A 240 13.55 18.43 16.27
C ASP A 240 14.16 17.23 16.99
N TRP A 241 14.36 16.13 16.26
CA TRP A 241 14.82 14.87 16.83
C TRP A 241 16.27 14.89 17.29
N THR A 242 17.10 15.76 16.73
CA THR A 242 18.50 15.90 17.15
C THR A 242 18.60 16.58 18.51
N LYS A 243 17.82 17.67 18.71
CA LYS A 243 17.71 18.32 20.04
C LYS A 243 16.99 17.46 21.07
N PHE A 244 16.00 16.67 20.63
CA PHE A 244 15.33 15.70 21.49
C PHE A 244 16.33 14.69 22.05
N GLN A 245 17.18 14.11 21.21
CA GLN A 245 18.16 13.12 21.66
C GLN A 245 19.15 13.70 22.67
N SER A 246 19.73 14.88 22.40
CA SER A 246 20.72 15.49 23.30
C SER A 246 20.11 15.83 24.68
N ARG A 247 18.91 16.43 24.70
CA ARG A 247 18.21 16.75 25.96
C ARG A 247 17.83 15.51 26.76
N MET A 248 17.40 14.43 26.08
CA MET A 248 17.12 13.16 26.75
C MET A 248 18.39 12.57 27.39
N GLU A 249 19.54 12.67 26.73
CA GLU A 249 20.82 12.20 27.28
C GLU A 249 21.23 13.02 28.52
N GLU A 250 21.13 14.35 28.48
CA GLU A 250 21.40 15.22 29.62
C GLU A 250 20.46 14.96 30.81
N GLN A 251 19.15 14.87 30.57
CA GLN A 251 18.15 14.68 31.62
C GLN A 251 18.24 13.30 32.28
N CYS A 252 18.49 12.24 31.51
CA CYS A 252 18.67 10.89 32.04
C CYS A 252 20.00 10.73 32.79
N GLN A 253 21.03 11.52 32.47
CA GLN A 253 22.27 11.54 33.25
C GLN A 253 22.11 12.27 34.59
N ALA A 254 21.32 13.35 34.61
CA ALA A 254 21.15 14.17 35.80
C ALA A 254 20.16 13.60 36.83
N ASN A 255 19.09 12.92 36.40
CA ASN A 255 17.98 12.51 37.28
C ASN A 255 17.62 11.02 37.10
N ALA A 256 18.04 10.17 38.04
CA ALA A 256 17.76 8.73 38.03
C ALA A 256 16.40 8.33 38.65
N SER A 257 15.66 9.27 39.27
CA SER A 257 14.47 8.97 40.10
C SER A 257 13.12 9.39 39.50
N LEU A 258 13.08 9.96 38.29
CA LEU A 258 11.85 10.49 37.66
C LEU A 258 11.23 9.51 36.66
N ASP A 259 9.91 9.56 36.47
CA ASP A 259 9.19 8.75 35.48
C ASP A 259 9.65 9.07 34.05
N LEU A 260 10.27 8.09 33.38
CA LEU A 260 10.76 8.20 32.01
C LEU A 260 9.67 8.65 31.03
N GLU A 261 8.43 8.20 31.22
CA GLU A 261 7.34 8.55 30.31
C GLU A 261 7.00 10.05 30.40
N GLU A 262 7.12 10.66 31.56
CA GLU A 262 6.90 12.09 31.75
C GLU A 262 8.03 12.93 31.16
N ILE A 263 9.28 12.49 31.33
CA ILE A 263 10.45 13.11 30.70
C ILE A 263 10.27 13.10 29.17
N ILE A 264 9.94 11.95 28.57
CA ILE A 264 9.74 11.87 27.12
C ILE A 264 8.66 12.86 26.66
N LYS A 265 7.56 13.00 27.40
CA LYS A 265 6.47 13.93 27.06
C LYS A 265 6.91 15.39 27.15
N SER A 266 7.61 15.77 28.21
CA SER A 266 8.11 17.15 28.39
C SER A 266 9.16 17.50 27.33
N THR A 267 10.12 16.63 27.07
CA THR A 267 11.14 16.87 26.03
C THR A 267 10.54 16.94 24.62
N ILE A 268 9.50 16.15 24.31
CA ILE A 268 8.77 16.28 23.04
C ILE A 268 8.11 17.66 22.94
N HIS A 269 7.47 18.14 24.02
CA HIS A 269 6.83 19.45 24.05
C HIS A 269 7.85 20.55 23.77
N ASP A 270 8.98 20.54 24.48
CA ASP A 270 10.01 21.57 24.40
C ASP A 270 10.73 21.62 23.04
N THR A 271 10.89 20.46 22.39
CA THR A 271 11.59 20.34 21.10
C THR A 271 10.66 20.44 19.90
N THR A 272 9.36 20.69 20.12
CA THR A 272 8.39 20.88 19.04
C THR A 272 8.46 22.30 18.49
N CYS A 273 8.97 22.44 17.27
CA CYS A 273 8.96 23.70 16.53
C CYS A 273 7.70 23.82 15.67
N THR A 274 7.17 25.05 15.55
CA THR A 274 6.05 25.35 14.64
C THR A 274 6.59 25.94 13.35
N LEU A 275 6.51 25.19 12.25
CA LEU A 275 6.93 25.65 10.92
C LEU A 275 5.76 26.30 10.19
N THR A 276 5.92 27.55 9.77
CA THR A 276 4.98 28.21 8.88
C THR A 276 5.18 27.71 7.45
N CYS A 277 4.22 26.97 6.92
CA CYS A 277 4.22 26.55 5.54
C CYS A 277 3.63 27.68 4.71
N SER A 278 4.46 28.38 3.94
CA SER A 278 3.99 29.23 2.84
C SER A 278 3.09 28.37 1.96
N SER A 279 1.79 28.67 1.96
CA SER A 279 0.89 28.08 0.98
C SER A 279 1.44 28.51 -0.37
N LYS A 280 1.91 27.54 -1.17
CA LYS A 280 2.24 27.80 -2.57
C LYS A 280 0.95 28.27 -3.24
N LEU A 281 0.70 29.58 -3.17
CA LEU A 281 -0.30 30.27 -3.95
C LEU A 281 -0.08 29.78 -5.37
N THR A 282 -1.11 29.17 -5.94
CA THR A 282 -1.09 28.69 -7.32
C THR A 282 -0.41 29.73 -8.19
N GLU A 283 0.68 29.36 -8.89
CA GLU A 283 1.45 30.26 -9.77
C GLU A 283 0.52 31.24 -10.48
N PHE A 284 0.81 32.52 -10.25
CA PHE A 284 0.09 33.64 -10.83
C PHE A 284 0.44 33.72 -12.32
N ASP A 285 -0.53 33.47 -13.21
CA ASP A 285 -0.33 33.61 -14.66
C ASP A 285 -0.84 34.98 -15.09
N ILE A 286 0.09 35.88 -15.43
CA ILE A 286 -0.19 37.28 -15.75
C ILE A 286 -1.15 37.40 -16.94
N GLU A 287 -0.98 36.54 -17.95
CA GLU A 287 -1.80 36.53 -19.17
C GLU A 287 -3.26 36.16 -18.86
N LEU A 288 -3.48 35.15 -18.00
CA LEU A 288 -4.80 34.76 -17.53
C LEU A 288 -5.50 35.89 -16.77
N GLU A 289 -4.79 36.58 -15.88
CA GLU A 289 -5.35 37.72 -15.13
C GLU A 289 -5.64 38.92 -16.04
N ARG A 290 -4.80 39.16 -17.05
CA ARG A 290 -5.06 40.16 -18.11
C ARG A 290 -6.32 39.81 -18.89
N LEU A 291 -6.48 38.57 -19.36
CA LEU A 291 -7.67 38.12 -20.08
C LEU A 291 -8.94 38.25 -19.22
N ARG A 292 -8.85 37.92 -17.93
CA ARG A 292 -9.95 38.12 -16.96
C ARG A 292 -10.27 39.60 -16.77
N ALA A 293 -9.27 40.47 -16.64
CA ALA A 293 -9.49 41.92 -16.52
C ALA A 293 -10.19 42.50 -17.76
N ILE A 294 -9.80 42.07 -18.96
CA ILE A 294 -10.42 42.50 -20.22
C ILE A 294 -11.86 41.96 -20.31
N ARG A 295 -12.11 40.69 -19.95
CA ARG A 295 -13.47 40.13 -19.87
C ARG A 295 -14.35 40.96 -18.92
N ARG A 296 -13.86 41.24 -17.71
CA ARG A 296 -14.55 42.06 -16.71
C ARG A 296 -14.81 43.49 -17.19
N ARG A 297 -13.93 44.04 -18.02
CA ARG A 297 -14.13 45.38 -18.63
C ARG A 297 -15.21 45.32 -19.70
N ALA A 298 -15.22 44.28 -20.55
CA ALA A 298 -16.26 44.08 -21.57
C ALA A 298 -17.63 43.82 -20.93
N GLU A 299 -17.71 43.01 -19.88
CA GLU A 299 -18.96 42.77 -19.13
C GLU A 299 -19.46 44.06 -18.46
N ARG A 300 -18.57 44.85 -17.84
CA ARG A 300 -18.95 46.15 -17.26
C ARG A 300 -19.37 47.17 -18.30
N ARG A 301 -18.74 47.17 -19.47
CA ARG A 301 -19.12 48.05 -20.59
C ARG A 301 -20.49 47.64 -21.11
N TYR A 302 -20.70 46.35 -21.40
CA TYR A 302 -22.01 45.82 -21.80
C TYR A 302 -23.13 46.19 -20.81
N ARG A 303 -22.87 46.13 -19.49
CA ARG A 303 -23.84 46.56 -18.45
C ARG A 303 -24.19 48.05 -18.50
N ARG A 304 -23.34 48.90 -19.10
CA ARG A 304 -23.55 50.35 -19.22
C ARG A 304 -24.05 50.78 -20.59
N THR A 305 -23.56 50.12 -21.65
CA THR A 305 -23.77 50.53 -23.05
C THR A 305 -24.79 49.68 -23.78
N GLU A 306 -25.15 48.52 -23.23
CA GLU A 306 -26.08 47.54 -23.81
C GLU A 306 -25.68 46.98 -25.20
N ALA A 307 -24.47 47.30 -25.69
CA ALA A 307 -24.01 46.89 -27.00
C ALA A 307 -23.77 45.38 -27.11
N MET A 308 -24.47 44.72 -28.03
CA MET A 308 -24.37 43.27 -28.27
C MET A 308 -22.93 42.81 -28.60
N GLU A 309 -22.11 43.70 -29.17
CA GLU A 309 -20.70 43.47 -29.48
C GLU A 309 -19.83 43.24 -28.25
N ASP A 310 -20.07 43.97 -27.16
CA ASP A 310 -19.34 43.81 -25.91
C ASP A 310 -19.65 42.45 -25.26
N LEU A 311 -20.89 41.97 -25.34
CA LEU A 311 -21.27 40.63 -24.87
C LEU A 311 -20.65 39.52 -25.75
N ARG A 312 -20.63 39.69 -27.08
CA ARG A 312 -19.92 38.76 -27.99
C ARG A 312 -18.43 38.71 -27.65
N THR A 313 -17.83 39.86 -27.36
CA THR A 313 -16.43 39.98 -26.95
C THR A 313 -16.16 39.27 -25.62
N ALA A 314 -17.00 39.47 -24.60
CA ALA A 314 -16.91 38.77 -23.33
C ALA A 314 -17.01 37.24 -23.51
N ARG A 315 -17.94 36.74 -24.33
CA ARG A 315 -18.08 35.30 -24.64
C ARG A 315 -16.86 34.73 -25.38
N ARG A 316 -16.28 35.47 -26.34
CA ARG A 316 -15.03 35.07 -27.04
C ARG A 316 -13.85 35.00 -26.07
N LEU A 317 -13.72 35.99 -25.17
CA LEU A 317 -12.69 36.02 -24.14
C LEU A 317 -12.85 34.88 -23.14
N GLN A 318 -14.07 34.51 -22.76
CA GLN A 318 -14.33 33.36 -21.90
C GLN A 318 -13.80 32.05 -22.51
N LYS A 319 -13.99 31.84 -23.82
CA LYS A 319 -13.41 30.68 -24.53
C LYS A 319 -11.87 30.71 -24.54
N LYS A 320 -11.26 31.89 -24.71
CA LYS A 320 -9.79 32.06 -24.64
C LYS A 320 -9.23 31.76 -23.25
N ILE A 321 -9.90 32.25 -22.20
CA ILE A 321 -9.58 31.98 -20.79
C ILE A 321 -9.60 30.47 -20.53
N GLN A 322 -10.67 29.78 -20.95
CA GLN A 322 -10.79 28.33 -20.75
C GLN A 322 -9.67 27.56 -21.45
N ARG A 323 -9.37 27.85 -22.73
CA ARG A 323 -8.24 27.22 -23.45
C ARG A 323 -6.90 27.45 -22.76
N ARG A 324 -6.67 28.65 -22.21
CA ARG A 324 -5.44 28.96 -21.46
C ARG A 324 -5.35 28.16 -20.17
N ILE A 325 -6.45 28.02 -19.44
CA ILE A 325 -6.51 27.21 -18.22
C ILE A 325 -6.23 25.74 -18.53
N ASP A 326 -6.86 25.17 -19.56
CA ASP A 326 -6.64 23.78 -19.97
C ASP A 326 -5.17 23.53 -20.32
N LYS A 327 -4.51 24.49 -21.00
CA LYS A 327 -3.07 24.45 -21.30
C LYS A 327 -2.22 24.50 -20.03
N LEU A 328 -2.54 25.39 -19.08
CA LEU A 328 -1.82 25.51 -17.81
C LEU A 328 -2.00 24.27 -16.92
N GLU A 329 -3.21 23.73 -16.83
CA GLU A 329 -3.50 22.49 -16.09
C GLU A 329 -2.75 21.31 -16.70
N SER A 330 -2.74 21.18 -18.03
CA SER A 330 -1.99 20.14 -18.74
C SER A 330 -0.48 20.26 -18.50
N LYS A 331 0.07 21.48 -18.54
CA LYS A 331 1.49 21.74 -18.24
C LYS A 331 1.84 21.36 -16.80
N ARG A 332 1.00 21.77 -15.83
CA ARG A 332 1.16 21.42 -14.41
C ARG A 332 1.08 19.92 -14.17
N TRP A 333 0.12 19.25 -14.81
CA TRP A 333 -0.03 17.80 -14.70
C TRP A 333 1.17 17.06 -15.28
N THR A 334 1.68 17.52 -16.42
CA THR A 334 2.88 16.96 -17.07
C THR A 334 4.11 17.13 -16.17
N ALA A 335 4.36 18.34 -15.66
CA ALA A 335 5.46 18.60 -14.74
C ALA A 335 5.35 17.79 -13.43
N PHE A 336 4.12 17.63 -12.92
CA PHE A 336 3.87 16.76 -11.77
C PHE A 336 4.24 15.31 -12.07
N CYS A 337 3.78 14.76 -13.21
CA CYS A 337 4.11 13.38 -13.60
C CYS A 337 5.60 13.18 -13.84
N GLU A 338 6.30 14.15 -14.43
CA GLU A 338 7.76 14.12 -14.62
C GLU A 338 8.53 14.20 -13.30
N SER A 339 7.98 14.88 -12.29
CA SER A 339 8.57 14.96 -10.95
C SER A 339 8.47 13.67 -10.13
N LEU A 340 7.66 12.70 -10.59
CA LEU A 340 7.49 11.40 -9.93
C LEU A 340 8.70 10.51 -10.24
N ASP A 341 9.73 10.66 -9.41
CA ASP A 341 10.90 9.79 -9.46
C ASP A 341 10.58 8.39 -8.88
N PRO A 342 10.83 7.30 -9.62
CA PRO A 342 10.70 5.93 -9.12
C PRO A 342 11.53 5.60 -7.87
N ARG A 343 12.60 6.37 -7.58
CA ARG A 343 13.43 6.21 -6.37
C ARG A 343 12.78 6.78 -5.12
N LYS A 344 11.73 7.60 -5.25
CA LYS A 344 10.97 8.11 -4.10
C LYS A 344 10.16 6.99 -3.45
N PRO A 345 9.93 7.05 -2.12
CA PRO A 345 9.20 6.00 -1.42
C PRO A 345 7.79 5.84 -1.99
N LEU A 346 7.44 4.58 -2.30
CA LEU A 346 6.16 4.15 -2.85
C LEU A 346 4.94 4.70 -2.10
N SER A 347 5.08 5.01 -0.80
CA SER A 347 4.03 5.62 0.03
C SER A 347 3.53 6.96 -0.53
N GLN A 348 4.40 7.78 -1.11
CA GLN A 348 4.03 9.06 -1.73
C GLN A 348 3.17 8.82 -2.97
N LEU A 349 3.57 7.88 -3.82
CA LEU A 349 2.82 7.50 -5.02
C LEU A 349 1.49 6.83 -4.66
N TRP A 350 1.46 5.95 -3.66
CA TRP A 350 0.22 5.36 -3.16
C TRP A 350 -0.74 6.38 -2.56
N ARG A 351 -0.23 7.46 -1.96
CA ARG A 351 -1.06 8.57 -1.46
C ARG A 351 -1.72 9.32 -2.60
N THR A 352 -0.99 9.65 -3.67
CA THR A 352 -1.56 10.28 -4.87
C THR A 352 -2.54 9.36 -5.59
N VAL A 353 -2.19 8.09 -5.78
CA VAL A 353 -3.07 7.08 -6.40
C VAL A 353 -4.37 6.91 -5.61
N ARG A 354 -4.31 6.86 -4.26
CA ARG A 354 -5.51 6.81 -3.41
C ARG A 354 -6.37 8.05 -3.56
N GLY A 355 -5.75 9.24 -3.62
CA GLY A 355 -6.47 10.50 -3.84
C GLY A 355 -7.24 10.55 -5.18
N LEU A 356 -6.78 9.82 -6.19
CA LEU A 356 -7.37 9.78 -7.54
C LEU A 356 -8.44 8.68 -7.71
N ARG A 357 -8.31 7.54 -7.02
CA ARG A 357 -9.14 6.34 -7.27
C ARG A 357 -10.41 6.24 -6.45
N THR A 358 -10.48 6.82 -5.26
CA THR A 358 -11.58 6.49 -4.34
C THR A 358 -12.87 7.27 -4.65
N LYS A 359 -14.01 6.57 -4.56
CA LYS A 359 -15.28 7.24 -4.24
C LYS A 359 -15.04 8.07 -2.97
N PRO A 360 -15.55 9.31 -2.88
CA PRO A 360 -15.47 10.05 -1.62
C PRO A 360 -16.04 9.15 -0.51
N ILE A 361 -15.27 9.00 0.56
CA ILE A 361 -15.72 8.40 1.81
C ILE A 361 -15.69 9.54 2.82
N GLN A 362 -16.78 9.71 3.55
CA GLN A 362 -16.87 10.61 4.66
C GLN A 362 -15.71 10.41 5.65
N ARG A 363 -15.11 11.50 6.14
CA ARG A 363 -13.97 11.42 7.07
C ARG A 363 -14.37 10.94 8.46
N TYR A 364 -15.58 11.27 8.89
CA TYR A 364 -16.11 10.98 10.23
C TYR A 364 -17.44 10.20 10.18
N PRO A 365 -17.44 8.96 9.64
CA PRO A 365 -18.67 8.19 9.49
C PRO A 365 -19.35 7.85 10.84
N PHE A 366 -18.56 7.63 11.90
CA PHE A 366 -19.10 7.36 13.25
C PHE A 366 -19.87 8.56 13.83
N LYS A 367 -19.43 9.78 13.55
CA LYS A 367 -20.17 10.99 13.95
C LYS A 367 -21.44 11.18 13.13
N ALA A 368 -21.41 10.79 11.86
CA ALA A 368 -22.59 10.81 11.00
C ALA A 368 -23.67 9.84 11.52
N LEU A 369 -23.26 8.69 12.07
CA LEU A 369 -24.17 7.78 12.76
C LEU A 369 -24.87 8.47 13.93
N ALA A 370 -24.13 9.11 14.83
CA ALA A 370 -24.71 9.85 15.97
C ALA A 370 -25.67 10.96 15.51
N LEU A 371 -25.26 11.72 14.49
CA LEU A 371 -26.09 12.75 13.87
C LEU A 371 -27.38 12.18 13.26
N SER A 372 -27.31 11.01 12.63
CA SER A 372 -28.49 10.35 12.04
C SER A 372 -29.49 9.86 13.09
N GLN A 373 -28.99 9.44 14.26
CA GLN A 373 -29.81 8.99 15.39
C GLN A 373 -30.30 10.14 16.28
N LYS A 374 -29.91 11.40 15.97
CA LYS A 374 -30.21 12.59 16.79
C LYS A 374 -29.73 12.46 18.25
N ARG A 375 -28.60 11.79 18.47
CA ARG A 375 -27.96 11.59 19.78
C ARG A 375 -26.60 12.29 19.81
N PRO A 376 -26.10 12.71 20.99
CA PRO A 376 -24.73 13.22 21.09
C PRO A 376 -23.71 12.12 20.74
N ASP A 377 -22.51 12.53 20.30
CA ASP A 377 -21.51 11.59 19.80
C ASP A 377 -21.03 10.65 20.93
N ILE A 378 -21.05 11.14 22.17
CA ILE A 378 -20.65 10.40 23.38
C ILE A 378 -21.59 9.23 23.71
N ASP A 379 -22.91 9.39 23.59
CA ASP A 379 -23.87 8.32 23.93
C ASP A 379 -23.76 7.12 22.98
N VAL A 380 -23.54 7.39 21.69
CA VAL A 380 -23.31 6.34 20.69
C VAL A 380 -21.96 5.67 20.90
N ALA A 381 -20.97 6.43 21.37
CA ALA A 381 -19.68 5.87 21.76
C ALA A 381 -19.80 4.99 23.02
N GLU A 382 -20.59 5.39 24.02
CA GLU A 382 -20.86 4.62 25.24
C GLU A 382 -21.58 3.31 24.90
N GLU A 383 -22.60 3.36 24.02
CA GLU A 383 -23.28 2.17 23.53
C GLU A 383 -22.33 1.23 22.77
N PHE A 384 -21.45 1.80 21.94
CA PHE A 384 -20.44 1.04 21.22
C PHE A 384 -19.46 0.34 22.17
N CYS A 385 -18.99 1.05 23.20
CA CYS A 385 -18.12 0.46 24.22
C CYS A 385 -18.84 -0.61 25.05
N THR A 386 -20.07 -0.36 25.47
CA THR A 386 -20.87 -1.31 26.28
C THR A 386 -21.07 -2.65 25.56
N ARG A 387 -21.31 -2.62 24.24
CA ARG A 387 -21.41 -3.85 23.43
C ARG A 387 -20.10 -4.65 23.37
N LEU A 388 -18.95 -4.00 23.56
CA LEU A 388 -17.62 -4.62 23.50
C LEU A 388 -17.15 -5.16 24.85
N SER A 389 -17.49 -4.50 25.96
CA SER A 389 -17.08 -4.89 27.32
C SER A 389 -17.52 -6.32 27.69
N GLY A 390 -18.62 -6.81 27.10
CA GLY A 390 -19.25 -8.07 27.48
C GLY A 390 -19.96 -7.95 28.83
N GLN A 391 -20.83 -8.92 29.14
CA GLN A 391 -21.41 -9.04 30.49
C GLN A 391 -20.38 -9.68 31.43
N LEU A 392 -20.34 -9.23 32.68
CA LEU A 392 -19.60 -9.91 33.75
C LEU A 392 -20.11 -11.36 33.83
N PRO A 393 -19.26 -12.39 33.77
CA PRO A 393 -19.70 -13.76 34.04
C PRO A 393 -20.31 -13.82 35.45
N ALA A 394 -21.51 -14.37 35.60
CA ALA A 394 -22.20 -14.51 36.89
C ALA A 394 -21.46 -15.46 37.88
N THR A 395 -20.41 -16.13 37.41
CA THR A 395 -19.54 -17.02 38.18
C THR A 395 -18.09 -16.57 38.04
N THR A 396 -17.69 -15.51 38.72
CA THR A 396 -16.26 -15.24 38.96
C THR A 396 -15.73 -16.17 40.04
N ASN A 397 -15.72 -17.48 39.77
CA ASN A 397 -14.68 -18.34 40.31
C ASN A 397 -13.49 -18.19 39.35
N LEU A 398 -12.84 -17.02 39.37
CA LEU A 398 -11.42 -16.97 38.96
C LEU A 398 -10.75 -18.05 39.81
N PRO A 399 -10.07 -19.05 39.22
CA PRO A 399 -9.48 -20.11 40.02
C PRO A 399 -8.55 -19.48 41.06
N THR A 400 -8.99 -19.49 42.31
CA THR A 400 -8.24 -18.96 43.46
C THR A 400 -7.09 -19.91 43.83
N SER A 401 -6.96 -21.04 43.14
CA SER A 401 -5.85 -21.97 43.29
C SER A 401 -5.46 -22.60 41.96
N SER A 402 -4.27 -22.26 41.46
CA SER A 402 -3.28 -23.26 41.04
C SER A 402 -1.94 -22.54 40.81
N SER A 403 -0.87 -23.14 41.33
CA SER A 403 0.52 -22.68 41.20
C SER A 403 0.84 -22.16 39.79
N CYS A 404 1.54 -21.03 39.69
CA CYS A 404 2.13 -20.62 38.40
C CYS A 404 2.85 -21.84 37.79
N PRO A 405 2.47 -22.28 36.58
CA PRO A 405 3.11 -23.43 35.97
C PRO A 405 4.60 -23.13 35.83
N GLN A 406 5.44 -24.13 36.10
CA GLN A 406 6.88 -23.98 35.93
C GLN A 406 7.19 -23.92 34.43
N PRO A 407 8.06 -23.01 33.99
CA PRO A 407 8.42 -22.92 32.58
C PRO A 407 9.20 -24.18 32.19
N ARG A 408 8.78 -24.84 31.10
CA ARG A 408 9.51 -26.00 30.56
C ARG A 408 10.93 -25.66 30.13
N ASP A 409 11.15 -24.41 29.69
CA ASP A 409 12.47 -23.86 29.41
C ASP A 409 12.73 -22.63 30.30
N PRO A 410 13.54 -22.74 31.37
CA PRO A 410 13.85 -21.63 32.27
C PRO A 410 14.52 -20.43 31.59
N ARG A 411 15.18 -20.62 30.43
CA ARG A 411 15.87 -19.55 29.69
C ARG A 411 14.91 -18.47 29.17
N MET A 412 13.63 -18.81 29.07
CA MET A 412 12.56 -17.89 28.69
C MET A 412 12.31 -16.77 29.71
N ASP A 413 12.63 -17.03 30.98
CA ASP A 413 12.36 -16.15 32.13
C ASP A 413 13.53 -15.21 32.48
N LEU A 414 14.67 -15.33 31.79
CA LEU A 414 15.83 -14.46 31.99
C LEU A 414 15.47 -12.97 31.86
N PRO A 415 16.20 -12.04 32.48
CA PRO A 415 16.03 -10.60 32.21
C PRO A 415 16.21 -10.30 30.72
N PHE A 416 15.56 -9.24 30.24
CA PHE A 416 15.76 -8.73 28.90
C PHE A 416 17.09 -7.99 28.77
N SER A 417 17.72 -8.13 27.61
CA SER A 417 18.97 -7.45 27.26
C SER A 417 18.75 -6.17 26.43
N ILE A 418 19.74 -5.28 26.45
CA ILE A 418 19.74 -4.07 25.61
C ILE A 418 19.68 -4.40 24.11
N ASN A 419 20.19 -5.55 23.72
CA ASN A 419 20.19 -6.00 22.33
C ASN A 419 18.79 -6.42 21.88
N GLU A 420 18.03 -7.09 22.75
CA GLU A 420 16.61 -7.37 22.50
C GLU A 420 15.81 -6.07 22.35
N LEU A 421 16.08 -5.06 23.18
CA LEU A 421 15.45 -3.74 23.06
C LEU A 421 15.82 -3.04 21.75
N LYS A 422 17.10 -2.98 21.39
CA LYS A 422 17.58 -2.41 20.11
C LYS A 422 16.95 -3.13 18.92
N ALA A 423 16.85 -4.46 18.96
CA ALA A 423 16.20 -5.25 17.92
C ALA A 423 14.68 -4.97 17.83
N ALA A 424 13.99 -4.86 18.97
CA ALA A 424 12.57 -4.54 19.02
C ALA A 424 12.27 -3.13 18.47
N LEU A 425 13.08 -2.13 18.83
CA LEU A 425 12.97 -0.75 18.32
C LEU A 425 13.23 -0.66 16.81
N ALA A 426 14.20 -1.41 16.28
CA ALA A 426 14.50 -1.45 14.85
C ALA A 426 13.33 -2.00 13.99
N LEU A 427 12.42 -2.77 14.59
CA LEU A 427 11.22 -3.29 13.94
C LEU A 427 10.03 -2.31 14.01
N CYS A 428 10.13 -1.20 14.74
CA CYS A 428 9.04 -0.23 14.90
C CYS A 428 8.83 0.61 13.63
N GLY A 429 7.57 0.74 13.18
CA GLY A 429 7.21 1.65 12.10
C GLY A 429 7.16 3.12 12.57
N HIS A 430 8.05 3.97 12.05
CA HIS A 430 8.19 5.39 12.44
C HIS A 430 6.95 6.28 12.20
N SER A 431 5.90 5.79 11.52
CA SER A 431 4.70 6.56 11.15
C SER A 431 3.40 6.07 11.83
N SER A 432 3.52 5.31 12.92
CA SER A 432 2.35 4.81 13.67
C SER A 432 1.77 5.89 14.60
N ALA A 433 0.45 5.84 14.82
CA ALA A 433 -0.22 6.75 15.76
C ALA A 433 0.07 6.35 17.22
N PRO A 434 0.31 7.31 18.14
CA PRO A 434 0.55 7.04 19.55
C PRO A 434 -0.73 6.62 20.29
N GLY A 435 -0.55 6.02 21.47
CA GLY A 435 -1.61 5.67 22.41
C GLY A 435 -2.13 6.88 23.20
N PRO A 436 -2.83 6.66 24.32
CA PRO A 436 -3.31 7.74 25.20
C PRO A 436 -2.17 8.55 25.84
N ASP A 437 -1.00 7.94 26.01
CA ASP A 437 0.24 8.51 26.51
C ASP A 437 0.86 9.58 25.60
N GLY A 438 0.51 9.61 24.31
CA GLY A 438 1.08 10.56 23.34
C GLY A 438 2.50 10.23 22.87
N ILE A 439 3.12 9.16 23.39
CA ILE A 439 4.47 8.73 23.03
C ILE A 439 4.41 7.91 21.74
N SER A 440 5.22 8.28 20.74
CA SER A 440 5.26 7.61 19.44
C SER A 440 6.49 6.71 19.29
N TYR A 441 6.41 5.68 18.45
CA TYR A 441 7.61 4.89 18.10
C TYR A 441 8.77 5.72 17.57
N ARG A 442 8.48 6.85 16.92
CA ARG A 442 9.52 7.76 16.41
C ARG A 442 10.30 8.43 17.53
N ALA A 443 9.65 8.74 18.66
CA ALA A 443 10.34 9.23 19.84
C ALA A 443 11.22 8.13 20.45
N LEU A 444 10.67 6.92 20.62
CA LEU A 444 11.42 5.78 21.17
C LEU A 444 12.65 5.40 20.33
N CYS A 445 12.57 5.51 19.01
CA CYS A 445 13.72 5.24 18.12
C CYS A 445 14.86 6.27 18.23
N HIS A 446 14.57 7.50 18.67
CA HIS A 446 15.55 8.57 18.85
C HIS A 446 16.01 8.74 20.30
N LEU A 447 15.67 7.81 21.19
CA LEU A 447 16.26 7.76 22.52
C LEU A 447 17.77 7.52 22.39
N GLY A 448 18.55 8.26 23.17
CA GLY A 448 19.99 8.07 23.37
C GLY A 448 20.33 6.80 24.14
N GLU A 449 21.61 6.54 24.39
CA GLU A 449 22.06 5.31 25.04
C GLU A 449 21.58 5.19 26.50
N HIS A 450 21.80 6.23 27.32
CA HIS A 450 21.36 6.28 28.72
C HIS A 450 19.84 6.09 28.85
N ALA A 451 19.05 6.80 28.02
CA ALA A 451 17.59 6.69 28.03
C ALA A 451 17.10 5.28 27.63
N ARG A 452 17.85 4.54 26.80
CA ARG A 452 17.52 3.14 26.47
C ARG A 452 17.84 2.18 27.60
N ILE A 453 18.88 2.45 28.40
CA ILE A 453 19.22 1.68 29.58
C ILE A 453 18.11 1.83 30.63
N PHE A 454 17.69 3.06 30.92
CA PHE A 454 16.60 3.32 31.86
C PHE A 454 15.28 2.68 31.40
N LEU A 455 14.98 2.72 30.09
CA LEU A 455 13.82 2.01 29.53
C LEU A 455 13.91 0.49 29.71
N LEU A 456 15.11 -0.08 29.61
CA LEU A 456 15.34 -1.51 29.81
C LEU A 456 15.14 -1.93 31.27
N GLU A 457 15.59 -1.10 32.22
CA GLU A 457 15.38 -1.30 33.66
C GLU A 457 13.88 -1.36 33.97
N LEU A 458 13.12 -0.38 33.50
CA LEU A 458 11.65 -0.36 33.62
C LEU A 458 10.98 -1.63 33.07
N TYR A 459 11.43 -2.13 31.90
CA TYR A 459 10.91 -3.38 31.36
C TYR A 459 11.31 -4.60 32.20
N ASN A 460 12.52 -4.63 32.76
CA ASN A 460 13.00 -5.73 33.58
C ASN A 460 12.34 -5.77 34.96
N GLU A 461 11.96 -4.63 35.52
CA GLU A 461 11.12 -4.53 36.73
C GLU A 461 9.72 -5.11 36.45
N SER A 462 9.03 -4.61 35.42
CA SER A 462 7.73 -5.16 34.99
C SER A 462 7.79 -6.66 34.68
N TRP A 463 8.89 -7.14 34.08
CA TRP A 463 9.10 -8.55 33.78
C TRP A 463 9.30 -9.42 35.03
N ARG A 464 10.04 -8.91 36.02
CA ARG A 464 10.31 -9.61 37.29
C ARG A 464 9.06 -9.77 38.12
N ASP A 465 8.30 -8.68 38.25
CA ASP A 465 7.12 -8.62 39.10
C ASP A 465 5.88 -9.22 38.41
N GLY A 466 5.89 -9.29 37.08
CA GLY A 466 4.74 -9.72 36.28
C GLY A 466 3.60 -8.70 36.30
N THR A 467 3.88 -7.45 36.70
CA THR A 467 2.91 -6.35 36.79
C THR A 467 3.11 -5.40 35.61
N LEU A 468 2.00 -4.90 35.05
CA LEU A 468 2.02 -3.91 33.97
C LEU A 468 1.51 -2.57 34.50
N PRO A 469 2.19 -1.45 34.16
CA PRO A 469 1.65 -0.12 34.37
C PRO A 469 0.24 0.04 33.81
N THR A 470 -0.62 0.74 34.54
CA THR A 470 -2.01 0.98 34.13
C THR A 470 -2.07 1.72 32.78
N ASN A 471 -1.13 2.61 32.50
CA ASN A 471 -1.01 3.33 31.23
C ASN A 471 -0.84 2.40 30.02
N TRP A 472 -0.23 1.23 30.20
CA TRP A 472 -0.04 0.24 29.12
C TRP A 472 -1.28 -0.62 28.90
N LYS A 473 -2.12 -0.77 29.94
CA LYS A 473 -3.39 -1.51 29.89
C LYS A 473 -4.56 -0.67 29.37
N THR A 474 -4.46 0.66 29.48
CA THR A 474 -5.46 1.61 28.96
C THR A 474 -5.28 1.83 27.46
N SER A 475 -6.36 1.71 26.69
CA SER A 475 -6.32 1.93 25.23
C SER A 475 -7.42 2.87 24.73
N ARG A 476 -7.08 3.67 23.71
CA ARG A 476 -8.07 4.51 23.02
C ARG A 476 -8.65 3.75 21.83
N LEU A 477 -9.95 3.47 21.85
CA LEU A 477 -10.64 2.84 20.74
C LEU A 477 -10.92 3.84 19.62
N VAL A 478 -10.65 3.41 18.39
CA VAL A 478 -10.97 4.16 17.17
C VAL A 478 -11.88 3.29 16.29
N PRO A 479 -13.16 3.64 16.13
CA PRO A 479 -14.08 2.90 15.27
C PRO A 479 -13.75 3.14 13.79
N LEU A 480 -13.33 2.10 13.08
CA LEU A 480 -13.05 2.14 11.64
C LEU A 480 -14.13 1.42 10.83
N LEU A 481 -14.73 2.12 9.87
CA LEU A 481 -15.77 1.55 9.02
C LEU A 481 -15.23 0.42 8.14
N LYS A 482 -15.90 -0.73 8.14
CA LYS A 482 -15.59 -1.86 7.26
C LYS A 482 -15.85 -1.46 5.80
N PRO A 483 -14.92 -1.75 4.86
CA PRO A 483 -15.11 -1.37 3.46
C PRO A 483 -16.40 -1.95 2.86
N GLY A 484 -17.24 -1.09 2.28
CA GLY A 484 -18.48 -1.50 1.60
C GLY A 484 -19.66 -1.84 2.51
N LYS A 485 -19.54 -1.63 3.83
CA LYS A 485 -20.64 -1.75 4.79
C LYS A 485 -21.30 -0.39 5.07
N SER A 486 -22.53 -0.41 5.59
CA SER A 486 -23.29 0.81 5.87
C SER A 486 -22.63 1.60 7.01
N PRO A 487 -22.44 2.93 6.87
CA PRO A 487 -21.96 3.77 7.98
C PRO A 487 -23.01 3.94 9.08
N LEU A 488 -24.27 3.57 8.82
CA LEU A 488 -25.40 3.78 9.73
C LEU A 488 -25.61 2.63 10.75
N GLU A 489 -24.72 1.62 10.78
CA GLU A 489 -24.84 0.48 11.69
C GLU A 489 -23.59 0.33 12.57
N LEU A 490 -23.75 0.16 13.88
CA LEU A 490 -22.62 -0.03 14.82
C LEU A 490 -21.80 -1.30 14.51
N SER A 491 -22.45 -2.38 14.06
CA SER A 491 -21.80 -3.65 13.69
C SER A 491 -20.86 -3.53 12.48
N SER A 492 -20.99 -2.44 11.71
CA SER A 492 -20.18 -2.15 10.54
C SER A 492 -18.83 -1.51 10.88
N TYR A 493 -18.58 -1.16 12.15
CA TYR A 493 -17.31 -0.61 12.62
C TYR A 493 -16.40 -1.69 13.22
N ARG A 494 -15.08 -1.52 13.08
CA ARG A 494 -14.04 -2.31 13.78
C ARG A 494 -13.47 -1.50 14.94
N PRO A 495 -13.40 -2.05 16.16
CA PRO A 495 -12.77 -1.38 17.29
C PRO A 495 -11.24 -1.53 17.21
N ILE A 496 -10.52 -0.50 16.73
CA ILE A 496 -9.05 -0.52 16.77
C ILE A 496 -8.55 0.07 18.08
N ALA A 497 -7.81 -0.71 18.86
CA ALA A 497 -7.23 -0.28 20.12
C ALA A 497 -5.84 0.37 19.91
N LEU A 498 -5.77 1.68 20.15
CA LEU A 498 -4.50 2.39 20.23
C LEU A 498 -3.98 2.32 21.68
N ALA A 499 -3.15 1.33 21.96
CA ALA A 499 -2.42 1.18 23.22
C ALA A 499 -1.07 1.92 23.19
N SER A 500 -0.45 2.09 24.37
CA SER A 500 0.86 2.74 24.54
C SER A 500 1.93 2.17 23.60
N CYS A 501 2.71 3.05 22.97
CA CYS A 501 3.84 2.60 22.15
C CYS A 501 4.96 1.99 23.00
N VAL A 502 5.11 2.41 24.25
CA VAL A 502 6.09 1.90 25.21
C VAL A 502 5.77 0.43 25.53
N GLY A 503 4.56 0.16 26.04
CA GLY A 503 4.11 -1.21 26.30
C GLY A 503 4.20 -2.14 25.07
N LYS A 504 3.90 -1.63 23.86
CA LYS A 504 4.04 -2.43 22.62
C LYS A 504 5.48 -2.80 22.25
N VAL A 505 6.48 -2.05 22.71
CA VAL A 505 7.90 -2.44 22.51
C VAL A 505 8.21 -3.65 23.40
N MET A 506 7.76 -3.64 24.66
CA MET A 506 7.89 -4.80 25.55
C MET A 506 7.12 -6.02 25.02
N GLU A 507 5.87 -5.83 24.57
CA GLU A 507 5.09 -6.91 23.93
C GLU A 507 5.86 -7.55 22.77
N ARG A 508 6.68 -6.78 22.03
CA ARG A 508 7.48 -7.30 20.91
C ARG A 508 8.69 -8.10 21.38
N MET A 509 9.32 -7.71 22.48
CA MET A 509 10.42 -8.47 23.08
C MET A 509 9.90 -9.83 23.58
N ILE A 510 8.76 -9.82 24.27
CA ILE A 510 8.05 -11.04 24.71
C ILE A 510 7.65 -11.91 23.51
N LEU A 511 7.08 -11.30 22.47
CA LEU A 511 6.74 -12.01 21.22
C LEU A 511 7.96 -12.68 20.60
N GLY A 512 9.11 -12.01 20.60
CA GLY A 512 10.36 -12.57 20.06
C GLY A 512 10.77 -13.86 20.77
N ARG A 513 10.66 -13.90 22.11
CA ARG A 513 10.93 -15.11 22.89
C ARG A 513 9.89 -16.18 22.65
N LEU A 514 8.61 -15.82 22.71
CA LEU A 514 7.50 -16.77 22.53
C LEU A 514 7.51 -17.41 21.14
N GLU A 515 7.75 -16.63 20.07
CA GLU A 515 7.90 -17.17 18.71
C GLU A 515 9.08 -18.16 18.61
N TRP A 516 10.22 -17.86 19.26
CA TRP A 516 11.37 -18.76 19.31
C TRP A 516 11.00 -20.10 19.98
N TYR A 517 10.34 -20.06 21.13
CA TYR A 517 9.94 -21.27 21.86
C TYR A 517 8.91 -22.11 21.08
N LEU A 518 7.84 -21.48 20.57
CA LEU A 518 6.75 -22.17 19.87
C LEU A 518 7.21 -22.80 18.55
N GLU A 519 8.04 -22.08 17.78
CA GLU A 519 8.62 -22.63 16.56
C GLU A 519 9.72 -23.65 16.89
N GLY A 520 10.54 -23.43 17.93
CA GLY A 520 11.58 -24.35 18.38
C GLY A 520 11.02 -25.74 18.71
N ASN A 521 9.95 -25.78 19.52
CA ASN A 521 9.28 -27.01 19.95
C ASN A 521 8.27 -27.57 18.93
N ASN A 522 8.16 -26.96 17.74
CA ASN A 522 7.22 -27.36 16.69
C ASN A 522 5.76 -27.44 17.13
N THR A 523 5.34 -26.56 18.05
CA THR A 523 3.99 -26.57 18.65
C THR A 523 2.91 -26.23 17.62
N TYR A 524 3.22 -25.35 16.66
CA TYR A 524 2.24 -24.95 15.65
C TYR A 524 1.94 -26.09 14.67
N PRO A 525 0.66 -26.46 14.51
CA PRO A 525 0.30 -27.50 13.58
C PRO A 525 0.52 -27.02 12.15
N ASP A 526 0.75 -27.98 11.27
CA ASP A 526 1.08 -27.72 9.88
C ASP A 526 -0.04 -27.05 9.08
N ALA A 527 -1.29 -27.25 9.52
CA ALA A 527 -2.49 -26.61 9.02
C ALA A 527 -2.55 -25.08 9.25
N MET A 528 -1.73 -24.56 10.18
CA MET A 528 -1.75 -23.16 10.59
C MET A 528 -0.76 -22.32 9.80
N ALA A 529 -1.29 -21.30 9.10
CA ALA A 529 -0.48 -20.34 8.35
C ALA A 529 -0.70 -18.88 8.77
N GLY A 530 -1.83 -18.57 9.41
CA GLY A 530 -2.15 -17.20 9.85
C GLY A 530 -1.13 -16.67 10.85
N PHE A 531 -0.60 -15.47 10.60
CA PHE A 531 0.38 -14.78 11.46
C PHE A 531 1.66 -15.55 11.81
N ARG A 532 1.91 -16.69 11.14
CA ARG A 532 3.05 -17.54 11.39
C ARG A 532 4.22 -17.18 10.49
N ARG A 533 5.43 -17.18 11.04
CA ARG A 533 6.62 -16.81 10.30
C ARG A 533 6.84 -17.76 9.14
N GLY A 534 6.91 -17.17 7.95
CA GLY A 534 7.25 -17.90 6.74
C GLY A 534 6.13 -18.69 6.08
N ARG A 535 4.99 -18.82 6.75
CA ARG A 535 3.78 -19.24 6.08
C ARG A 535 3.15 -18.04 5.36
N SER A 536 2.33 -18.33 4.36
CA SER A 536 1.59 -17.34 3.58
C SER A 536 0.17 -17.84 3.37
N SER A 537 -0.79 -16.93 3.21
CA SER A 537 -2.18 -17.30 2.90
C SER A 537 -2.31 -18.14 1.61
N ILE A 538 -1.40 -17.97 0.64
CA ILE A 538 -1.39 -18.77 -0.58
C ILE A 538 -1.03 -20.24 -0.32
N ASP A 539 -0.32 -20.56 0.77
CA ASP A 539 0.04 -21.93 1.13
C ASP A 539 -1.20 -22.78 1.35
N ASN A 540 -2.16 -22.22 2.09
CA ASN A 540 -3.45 -22.86 2.41
C ASN A 540 -4.28 -23.11 1.14
N VAL A 541 -4.24 -22.17 0.20
CA VAL A 541 -4.92 -22.31 -1.09
C VAL A 541 -4.25 -23.40 -1.94
N VAL A 542 -2.91 -23.41 -2.01
CA VAL A 542 -2.15 -24.43 -2.75
C VAL A 542 -2.37 -25.82 -2.16
N ASP A 543 -2.40 -25.95 -0.83
CA ASP A 543 -2.70 -27.22 -0.15
C ASP A 543 -4.09 -27.76 -0.55
N LEU A 544 -5.13 -26.93 -0.43
CA LEU A 544 -6.49 -27.31 -0.85
C LEU A 544 -6.56 -27.69 -2.33
N VAL A 545 -6.01 -26.85 -3.22
CA VAL A 545 -6.08 -27.05 -4.68
C VAL A 545 -5.34 -28.33 -5.10
N THR A 546 -4.13 -28.54 -4.58
CA THR A 546 -3.34 -29.74 -4.90
C THR A 546 -4.01 -31.01 -4.37
N TYR A 547 -4.60 -30.96 -3.18
CA TYR A 547 -5.39 -32.06 -2.64
C TYR A 547 -6.58 -32.41 -3.54
N VAL A 548 -7.40 -31.42 -3.90
CA VAL A 548 -8.59 -31.61 -4.74
C VAL A 548 -8.20 -32.17 -6.11
N GLN A 549 -7.15 -31.63 -6.74
CA GLN A 549 -6.68 -32.14 -8.04
C GLN A 549 -6.20 -33.59 -7.97
N HIS A 550 -5.40 -33.92 -6.94
CA HIS A 550 -4.88 -35.27 -6.76
C HIS A 550 -6.01 -36.30 -6.57
N GLU A 551 -6.97 -35.99 -5.68
CA GLU A 551 -8.08 -36.88 -5.36
C GLU A 551 -9.09 -36.99 -6.52
N LYS A 552 -9.33 -35.91 -7.27
CA LYS A 552 -10.09 -35.97 -8.54
C LYS A 552 -9.42 -36.91 -9.54
N GLY A 553 -8.09 -36.85 -9.65
CA GLY A 553 -7.30 -37.78 -10.46
C GLY A 553 -7.44 -39.24 -10.02
N ARG A 554 -7.86 -39.51 -8.77
CA ARG A 554 -8.20 -40.84 -8.24
C ARG A 554 -9.69 -41.17 -8.35
N LYS A 555 -10.46 -40.39 -9.10
CA LYS A 555 -11.92 -40.52 -9.27
C LYS A 555 -12.71 -40.40 -7.94
N ARG A 556 -12.17 -39.72 -6.93
CA ARG A 556 -12.84 -39.48 -5.64
C ARG A 556 -13.57 -38.14 -5.66
N LEU A 557 -14.66 -38.06 -4.89
CA LEU A 557 -15.41 -36.82 -4.67
C LEU A 557 -14.72 -36.01 -3.57
N CYS A 558 -14.63 -34.70 -3.73
CA CYS A 558 -14.07 -33.79 -2.74
C CYS A 558 -15.07 -32.68 -2.41
N ALA A 559 -15.09 -32.26 -1.16
CA ALA A 559 -15.82 -31.07 -0.74
C ALA A 559 -15.05 -30.32 0.35
N SER A 560 -15.22 -29.00 0.36
CA SER A 560 -14.65 -28.07 1.33
C SER A 560 -15.74 -27.23 1.98
N LEU A 561 -15.63 -27.07 3.29
CA LEU A 561 -16.46 -26.25 4.13
C LEU A 561 -15.65 -25.07 4.63
N PHE A 562 -16.05 -23.86 4.24
CA PHE A 562 -15.45 -22.60 4.67
C PHE A 562 -16.25 -22.06 5.85
N LEU A 563 -15.56 -21.78 6.96
CA LEU A 563 -16.13 -21.35 8.23
C LEU A 563 -15.60 -19.96 8.58
N ASP A 564 -16.50 -19.06 9.02
CA ASP A 564 -16.18 -17.70 9.49
C ASP A 564 -16.49 -17.59 10.98
N VAL A 565 -15.53 -17.15 11.78
CA VAL A 565 -15.70 -16.96 13.23
C VAL A 565 -16.18 -15.55 13.53
N LYS A 566 -17.27 -15.41 14.28
CA LYS A 566 -17.89 -14.12 14.61
C LYS A 566 -17.06 -13.38 15.65
N GLY A 567 -16.45 -12.26 15.25
CA GLY A 567 -15.74 -11.36 16.17
C GLY A 567 -14.63 -12.08 16.95
N ALA A 568 -13.81 -12.87 16.24
CA ALA A 568 -12.88 -13.83 16.86
C ALA A 568 -11.96 -13.24 17.94
N TYR A 569 -11.38 -12.07 17.67
CA TYR A 569 -10.48 -11.39 18.62
C TYR A 569 -11.23 -10.85 19.84
N ASP A 570 -12.49 -10.45 19.68
CA ASP A 570 -13.25 -9.77 20.73
C ASP A 570 -13.93 -10.77 21.69
N ASN A 571 -14.07 -12.04 21.26
CA ASN A 571 -14.89 -13.03 21.97
C ASN A 571 -14.10 -14.17 22.66
N VAL A 572 -12.84 -14.41 22.28
CA VAL A 572 -12.02 -15.48 22.90
C VAL A 572 -11.90 -15.29 24.42
N THR A 573 -12.10 -16.32 25.22
CA THR A 573 -12.01 -16.17 26.69
C THR A 573 -10.56 -16.05 27.16
N HIS A 574 -10.31 -15.30 28.23
CA HIS A 574 -8.95 -15.19 28.79
C HIS A 574 -8.48 -16.53 29.38
N GLU A 575 -9.38 -17.27 30.00
CA GLU A 575 -9.11 -18.63 30.49
C GLU A 575 -8.62 -19.55 29.37
N ALA A 576 -9.28 -19.55 28.20
CA ALA A 576 -8.84 -20.33 27.05
C ALA A 576 -7.40 -20.04 26.62
N ILE A 577 -6.96 -18.78 26.71
CA ILE A 577 -5.59 -18.37 26.36
C ILE A 577 -4.61 -18.86 27.42
N LEU A 578 -4.95 -18.72 28.70
CA LEU A 578 -4.10 -19.14 29.80
C LEU A 578 -3.94 -20.66 29.83
N THR A 579 -5.03 -21.43 29.66
CA THR A 579 -4.97 -22.89 29.54
C THR A 579 -4.12 -23.30 28.33
N ALA A 580 -4.26 -22.63 27.19
CA ALA A 580 -3.45 -22.94 26.00
C ALA A 580 -1.95 -22.65 26.21
N LEU A 581 -1.58 -21.66 27.03
CA LEU A 581 -0.18 -21.41 27.39
C LEU A 581 0.37 -22.54 28.28
N GLU A 582 -0.43 -23.00 29.24
CA GLU A 582 -0.08 -24.10 30.14
C GLU A 582 0.06 -25.43 29.38
N GLU A 583 -0.89 -25.77 28.49
CA GLU A 583 -0.87 -26.95 27.62
C GLU A 583 0.42 -27.02 26.76
N VAL A 584 0.96 -25.85 26.38
CA VAL A 584 2.18 -25.72 25.57
C VAL A 584 3.46 -25.65 26.43
N GLY A 585 3.33 -25.63 27.76
CA GLY A 585 4.44 -25.59 28.71
C GLY A 585 5.06 -24.21 28.93
N VAL A 586 4.33 -23.14 28.62
CA VAL A 586 4.75 -21.75 28.89
C VAL A 586 4.34 -21.38 30.30
N GLY A 587 5.33 -21.31 31.20
CA GLY A 587 5.16 -21.00 32.61
C GLY A 587 5.85 -19.72 33.06
N GLY A 588 6.09 -19.60 34.36
CA GLY A 588 7.00 -18.61 34.94
C GLY A 588 6.59 -17.15 34.77
N ARG A 589 7.58 -16.26 34.57
CA ARG A 589 7.38 -14.80 34.39
C ARG A 589 6.56 -14.50 33.15
N MET A 590 6.77 -15.25 32.07
CA MET A 590 6.00 -15.10 30.83
C MET A 590 4.50 -15.30 31.05
N TYR A 591 4.12 -16.39 31.72
CA TYR A 591 2.72 -16.69 32.04
C TYR A 591 2.11 -15.59 32.93
N ARG A 592 2.81 -15.17 34.00
CA ARG A 592 2.33 -14.12 34.90
C ARG A 592 2.13 -12.78 34.18
N TRP A 593 3.09 -12.40 33.34
CA TRP A 593 3.02 -11.16 32.57
C TRP A 593 1.86 -11.19 31.58
N ILE A 594 1.66 -12.29 30.83
CA ILE A 594 0.54 -12.42 29.90
C ILE A 594 -0.81 -12.43 30.64
N ARG A 595 -0.89 -13.09 31.81
CA ARG A 595 -2.08 -13.04 32.67
C ARG A 595 -2.40 -11.60 33.07
N SER A 596 -1.40 -10.86 33.55
CA SER A 596 -1.52 -9.44 33.91
C SER A 596 -1.88 -8.54 32.71
N TYR A 597 -1.36 -8.88 31.52
CA TYR A 597 -1.66 -8.17 30.26
C TYR A 597 -3.12 -8.32 29.82
N LEU A 598 -3.74 -9.48 30.08
CA LEU A 598 -5.15 -9.75 29.75
C LEU A 598 -6.11 -9.19 30.81
N SER A 599 -5.71 -9.19 32.08
CA SER A 599 -6.53 -8.74 33.21
C SER A 599 -6.70 -7.22 33.29
N MET A 600 -7.88 -6.77 33.76
CA MET A 600 -8.18 -5.37 34.11
C MET A 600 -7.82 -4.36 33.03
N ARG A 601 -8.04 -4.71 31.76
CA ARG A 601 -7.80 -3.81 30.63
C ARG A 601 -8.94 -2.83 30.49
N SER A 602 -8.61 -1.54 30.48
CA SER A 602 -9.57 -0.49 30.24
C SER A 602 -9.47 0.08 28.82
N PHE A 603 -10.60 0.54 28.31
CA PHE A 603 -10.65 1.23 27.04
C PHE A 603 -11.71 2.33 27.05
N PHE A 604 -11.49 3.34 26.22
CA PHE A 604 -12.43 4.46 26.06
C PHE A 604 -12.41 4.98 24.64
N VAL A 605 -13.47 5.67 24.24
CA VAL A 605 -13.55 6.40 22.97
C VAL A 605 -13.48 7.89 23.27
N ARG A 606 -12.61 8.60 22.53
CA ARG A 606 -12.53 10.07 22.60
C ARG A 606 -13.36 10.68 21.48
N THR A 607 -14.41 11.39 21.84
CA THR A 607 -15.28 12.16 20.94
C THR A 607 -14.95 13.66 21.03
N GLU A 608 -15.68 14.51 20.29
CA GLU A 608 -15.61 15.96 20.48
C GLU A 608 -16.38 16.43 21.71
N ASP A 609 -17.43 15.70 22.09
CA ASP A 609 -18.30 16.00 23.22
C ASP A 609 -17.65 15.60 24.57
N GLY A 610 -16.58 14.80 24.53
CA GLY A 610 -15.86 14.34 25.71
C GLY A 610 -15.21 12.97 25.52
N GLN A 611 -14.75 12.38 26.62
CA GLN A 611 -14.32 10.98 26.68
C GLN A 611 -15.43 10.15 27.32
N THR A 612 -15.66 8.94 26.81
CA THR A 612 -16.56 7.96 27.45
C THR A 612 -16.03 7.58 28.83
N SER A 613 -16.88 6.93 29.62
CA SER A 613 -16.41 6.30 30.86
C SER A 613 -15.34 5.22 30.54
N PRO A 614 -14.42 4.90 31.48
CA PRO A 614 -13.52 3.77 31.30
C PRO A 614 -14.32 2.46 31.34
N HIS A 615 -14.26 1.71 30.25
CA HIS A 615 -14.87 0.38 30.16
C HIS A 615 -13.82 -0.71 30.28
N TYR A 616 -14.17 -1.84 30.89
CA TYR A 616 -13.27 -2.97 31.10
C TYR A 616 -13.59 -4.15 30.19
N SER A 617 -12.55 -4.79 29.66
CA SER A 617 -12.67 -5.99 28.82
C SER A 617 -12.44 -7.25 29.64
N TYR A 618 -13.45 -8.11 29.74
CA TYR A 618 -13.36 -9.39 30.47
C TYR A 618 -13.13 -10.61 29.56
N ARG A 619 -13.14 -10.38 28.24
CA ARG A 619 -12.82 -11.35 27.21
C ARG A 619 -12.12 -10.66 26.05
N GLY A 620 -11.61 -11.45 25.13
CA GLY A 620 -10.96 -11.01 23.92
C GLY A 620 -9.51 -10.58 24.11
N VAL A 621 -8.84 -10.37 22.99
CA VAL A 621 -7.49 -9.82 22.89
C VAL A 621 -7.54 -8.46 22.15
N PRO A 622 -6.72 -7.48 22.55
CA PRO A 622 -6.81 -6.13 21.98
C PRO A 622 -6.47 -6.13 20.49
N GLN A 623 -7.38 -5.64 19.65
CA GLN A 623 -7.14 -5.49 18.21
C GLN A 623 -6.07 -4.42 17.95
N GLY A 624 -4.89 -4.86 17.49
CA GLY A 624 -3.72 -4.00 17.27
C GLY A 624 -2.64 -4.12 18.36
N GLY A 625 -2.83 -5.00 19.35
CA GLY A 625 -1.74 -5.50 20.21
C GLY A 625 -0.74 -6.34 19.41
N VAL A 626 0.51 -6.37 19.88
CA VAL A 626 1.59 -7.11 19.21
C VAL A 626 1.49 -8.60 19.53
N LEU A 627 1.09 -8.96 20.76
CA LEU A 627 0.92 -10.35 21.18
C LEU A 627 -0.41 -10.98 20.74
N SER A 628 -1.45 -10.17 20.52
CA SER A 628 -2.82 -10.64 20.25
C SER A 628 -2.93 -11.73 19.18
N PRO A 629 -2.24 -11.64 18.01
CA PRO A 629 -2.34 -12.69 16.98
C PRO A 629 -1.77 -14.05 17.42
N VAL A 630 -0.66 -14.06 18.16
CA VAL A 630 -0.05 -15.30 18.67
C VAL A 630 -0.92 -15.91 19.76
N LEU A 631 -1.42 -15.08 20.70
CA LEU A 631 -2.32 -15.55 21.75
C LEU A 631 -3.60 -16.16 21.17
N PHE A 632 -4.17 -15.57 20.13
CA PHE A 632 -5.32 -16.15 19.43
C PHE A 632 -4.97 -17.49 18.77
N ASN A 633 -3.85 -17.55 18.04
CA ASN A 633 -3.40 -18.78 17.39
C ASN A 633 -3.18 -19.94 18.38
N LEU A 634 -2.63 -19.67 19.57
CA LEU A 634 -2.42 -20.68 20.62
C LEU A 634 -3.73 -21.42 20.95
N THR A 635 -4.83 -20.70 21.09
CA THR A 635 -6.14 -21.29 21.41
C THR A 635 -6.68 -22.25 20.34
N LEU A 636 -6.16 -22.17 19.10
CA LEU A 636 -6.58 -23.00 17.97
C LEU A 636 -5.67 -24.20 17.71
N ILE A 637 -4.53 -24.33 18.39
CA ILE A 637 -3.53 -25.39 18.12
C ILE A 637 -4.16 -26.79 18.25
N ALA A 638 -4.81 -27.05 19.39
CA ALA A 638 -5.41 -28.35 19.70
C ALA A 638 -6.61 -28.72 18.80
N LEU A 639 -7.15 -27.79 18.00
CA LEU A 639 -8.25 -28.09 17.07
C LEU A 639 -7.87 -29.16 16.05
N THR A 640 -6.59 -29.20 15.64
CA THR A 640 -6.12 -30.17 14.64
C THR A 640 -6.16 -31.61 15.13
N GLU A 641 -5.99 -31.82 16.43
CA GLU A 641 -6.02 -33.13 17.09
C GLU A 641 -7.44 -33.67 17.26
N GLN A 642 -8.44 -32.79 17.26
CA GLN A 642 -9.86 -33.17 17.40
C GLN A 642 -10.47 -33.77 16.12
N LEU A 643 -9.84 -33.54 14.97
CA LEU A 643 -10.34 -33.96 13.67
C LEU A 643 -9.73 -35.30 13.25
N GLN A 644 -10.54 -36.12 12.57
CA GLN A 644 -10.07 -37.40 12.02
C GLN A 644 -8.99 -37.19 10.95
N SER A 645 -8.02 -38.10 10.87
CA SER A 645 -6.91 -38.05 9.88
C SER A 645 -7.35 -38.00 8.41
N THR A 646 -8.59 -38.44 8.11
CA THR A 646 -9.19 -38.36 6.77
C THR A 646 -9.70 -36.97 6.40
N VAL A 647 -9.73 -36.04 7.35
CA VAL A 647 -10.16 -34.65 7.20
C VAL A 647 -8.93 -33.77 7.27
N ARG A 648 -8.84 -32.81 6.36
CA ARG A 648 -7.79 -31.79 6.35
C ARG A 648 -8.38 -30.47 6.83
N LEU A 649 -7.53 -29.71 7.51
CA LEU A 649 -7.87 -28.42 8.08
C LEU A 649 -6.86 -27.38 7.58
N SER A 650 -7.34 -26.19 7.30
CA SER A 650 -6.55 -25.00 7.10
C SER A 650 -7.01 -23.92 8.05
N MET A 651 -6.04 -23.28 8.69
CA MET A 651 -6.28 -22.18 9.60
C MET A 651 -5.47 -20.96 9.16
N TYR A 652 -6.19 -19.88 8.88
CA TYR A 652 -5.59 -18.57 8.65
C TYR A 652 -6.31 -17.55 9.53
N ALA A 653 -5.82 -17.38 10.76
CA ALA A 653 -6.52 -16.58 11.76
C ALA A 653 -7.95 -17.11 11.99
N ASP A 654 -8.95 -16.26 11.80
CA ASP A 654 -10.38 -16.55 11.90
C ASP A 654 -10.96 -17.29 10.68
N ASP A 655 -10.27 -17.27 9.53
CA ASP A 655 -10.67 -18.02 8.34
C ASP A 655 -10.28 -19.51 8.50
N LEU A 656 -11.28 -20.35 8.77
CA LEU A 656 -11.11 -21.81 8.88
C LEU A 656 -11.68 -22.50 7.63
N CYS A 657 -10.96 -23.49 7.12
CA CYS A 657 -11.42 -24.30 6.00
C CYS A 657 -11.17 -25.78 6.28
N VAL A 658 -12.23 -26.58 6.17
CA VAL A 658 -12.19 -28.03 6.38
C VAL A 658 -12.50 -28.71 5.06
N TRP A 659 -11.71 -29.69 4.65
CA TRP A 659 -12.00 -30.47 3.43
C TRP A 659 -11.65 -31.94 3.56
N THR A 660 -12.29 -32.75 2.73
CA THR A 660 -12.08 -34.19 2.71
C THR A 660 -12.44 -34.77 1.34
N SER A 661 -12.06 -36.03 1.12
CA SER A 661 -12.42 -36.82 -0.06
C SER A 661 -13.09 -38.13 0.34
N ALA A 662 -14.01 -38.61 -0.50
CA ALA A 662 -14.65 -39.91 -0.34
C ALA A 662 -15.05 -40.51 -1.70
N VAL A 663 -15.38 -41.80 -1.71
CA VAL A 663 -15.87 -42.48 -2.92
C VAL A 663 -17.35 -42.15 -3.15
N THR A 664 -18.15 -42.14 -2.08
CA THR A 664 -19.60 -41.89 -2.14
C THR A 664 -19.98 -40.53 -1.56
N ARG A 665 -21.10 -39.97 -2.05
CA ARG A 665 -21.65 -38.69 -1.56
C ARG A 665 -22.04 -38.77 -0.08
N LEU A 666 -22.60 -39.89 0.36
CA LEU A 666 -23.05 -40.07 1.75
C LEU A 666 -21.86 -40.04 2.72
N GLN A 667 -20.78 -40.76 2.40
CA GLN A 667 -19.55 -40.74 3.19
C GLN A 667 -18.93 -39.34 3.23
N LEU A 668 -18.91 -38.63 2.10
CA LEU A 668 -18.38 -37.26 2.03
C LEU A 668 -19.17 -36.32 2.96
N ARG A 669 -20.51 -36.39 2.91
CA ARG A 669 -21.41 -35.62 3.76
C ARG A 669 -21.18 -35.93 5.23
N ALA A 670 -21.15 -37.21 5.59
CA ALA A 670 -20.97 -37.66 6.97
C ALA A 670 -19.63 -37.17 7.55
N ARG A 671 -18.54 -37.25 6.79
CA ARG A 671 -17.22 -36.74 7.21
C ARG A 671 -17.21 -35.23 7.44
N ILE A 672 -17.78 -34.46 6.50
CA ILE A 672 -17.84 -33.00 6.62
C ILE A 672 -18.77 -32.58 7.78
N GLN A 673 -19.93 -33.20 7.92
CA GLN A 673 -20.87 -32.90 9.01
C GLN A 673 -20.26 -33.21 10.38
N ARG A 674 -19.56 -34.34 10.52
CA ARG A 674 -18.85 -34.70 11.76
C ARG A 674 -17.75 -33.69 12.07
N ALA A 675 -16.93 -33.34 11.08
CA ALA A 675 -15.88 -32.34 11.24
C ALA A 675 -16.44 -30.97 11.61
N ALA A 676 -17.53 -30.53 10.95
CA ALA A 676 -18.23 -29.29 11.26
C ALA A 676 -18.74 -29.25 12.70
N ALA A 677 -19.34 -30.34 13.18
CA ALA A 677 -19.83 -30.46 14.55
C ALA A 677 -18.68 -30.43 15.58
N GLN A 678 -17.57 -31.14 15.30
CA GLN A 678 -16.37 -31.14 16.15
C GLN A 678 -15.74 -29.75 16.22
N THR A 679 -15.58 -29.07 15.09
CA THR A 679 -15.05 -27.70 15.03
C THR A 679 -15.96 -26.72 15.77
N ALA A 680 -17.28 -26.80 15.55
CA ALA A 680 -18.24 -25.93 16.24
C ALA A 680 -18.22 -26.12 17.77
N ARG A 681 -18.14 -27.39 18.23
CA ARG A 681 -18.03 -27.72 19.66
C ARG A 681 -16.73 -27.19 20.26
N TYR A 682 -15.60 -27.41 19.59
CA TYR A 682 -14.30 -26.93 20.05
C TYR A 682 -14.25 -25.40 20.18
N LEU A 683 -14.74 -24.69 19.17
CA LEU A 683 -14.78 -23.22 19.18
C LEU A 683 -15.67 -22.70 20.31
N ARG A 684 -16.84 -23.31 20.52
CA ARG A 684 -17.77 -22.91 21.59
C ARG A 684 -17.14 -23.01 22.97
N ASN A 685 -16.37 -24.07 23.24
CA ASN A 685 -15.66 -24.27 24.52
C ASN A 685 -14.61 -23.17 24.79
N ARG A 686 -14.13 -22.47 23.76
CA ARG A 686 -13.17 -21.37 23.87
C ARG A 686 -13.83 -19.97 23.76
N GLY A 687 -15.17 -19.91 23.80
CA GLY A 687 -15.96 -18.67 23.69
C GLY A 687 -16.17 -18.16 22.26
N LEU A 688 -15.88 -18.97 21.24
CA LEU A 688 -15.96 -18.59 19.83
C LEU A 688 -17.23 -19.15 19.16
N GLU A 689 -17.91 -18.32 18.37
CA GLU A 689 -19.13 -18.68 17.66
C GLU A 689 -18.90 -18.64 16.13
N ILE A 690 -19.46 -19.62 15.42
CA ILE A 690 -19.43 -19.69 13.95
C ILE A 690 -20.57 -18.86 13.37
N SER A 691 -20.27 -17.99 12.39
CA SER A 691 -21.26 -17.23 11.63
C SER A 691 -21.81 -18.07 10.47
N SER A 692 -22.84 -18.87 10.74
CA SER A 692 -23.45 -19.77 9.74
C SER A 692 -23.86 -19.09 8.43
N GLU A 693 -24.33 -17.83 8.48
CA GLU A 693 -24.72 -17.03 7.29
C GLU A 693 -23.58 -16.75 6.30
N LYS A 694 -22.34 -16.68 6.79
CA LYS A 694 -21.15 -16.42 5.97
C LYS A 694 -20.39 -17.70 5.61
N CYS A 695 -20.71 -18.81 6.27
CA CYS A 695 -20.13 -20.10 5.96
C CYS A 695 -20.60 -20.57 4.59
N ALA A 696 -19.76 -21.35 3.93
CA ALA A 696 -20.09 -21.83 2.60
C ALA A 696 -19.55 -23.22 2.33
N LEU A 697 -20.33 -24.01 1.60
CA LEU A 697 -19.98 -25.37 1.21
C LEU A 697 -19.74 -25.43 -0.30
N VAL A 698 -18.56 -25.91 -0.69
CA VAL A 698 -18.18 -26.11 -2.10
C VAL A 698 -17.87 -27.59 -2.31
N ALA A 699 -18.62 -28.25 -3.20
CA ALA A 699 -18.29 -29.59 -3.66
C ALA A 699 -17.61 -29.52 -5.02
N PHE A 700 -16.43 -30.13 -5.14
CA PHE A 700 -15.63 -30.13 -6.36
C PHE A 700 -16.04 -31.27 -7.28
N THR A 701 -17.28 -31.24 -7.75
CA THR A 701 -17.84 -32.26 -8.64
C THR A 701 -18.82 -31.65 -9.63
N ARG A 702 -18.95 -32.27 -10.80
CA ARG A 702 -19.98 -31.96 -11.79
C ARG A 702 -21.30 -32.70 -11.51
N LYS A 703 -21.27 -33.75 -10.68
CA LYS A 703 -22.46 -34.50 -10.29
C LYS A 703 -23.40 -33.59 -9.46
N ALA A 704 -24.70 -33.76 -9.65
CA ALA A 704 -25.71 -33.05 -8.88
C ALA A 704 -25.60 -33.41 -7.38
N MET A 705 -25.62 -32.39 -6.53
CA MET A 705 -25.50 -32.49 -5.08
C MET A 705 -26.87 -32.31 -4.39
N ASN A 706 -27.90 -32.95 -4.94
CA ASN A 706 -29.26 -32.91 -4.39
C ASN A 706 -29.26 -33.50 -2.96
N ASN A 707 -29.99 -32.89 -2.03
CA ASN A 707 -30.08 -33.30 -0.61
C ASN A 707 -28.74 -33.35 0.15
N TYR A 708 -27.75 -32.56 -0.29
CA TYR A 708 -26.44 -32.44 0.37
C TYR A 708 -26.41 -31.20 1.30
N SER A 709 -27.17 -31.25 2.39
CA SER A 709 -27.18 -30.20 3.42
C SER A 709 -26.21 -30.53 4.56
N VAL A 710 -25.39 -29.54 4.93
CA VAL A 710 -24.57 -29.55 6.14
C VAL A 710 -25.18 -28.54 7.10
N ILE A 711 -25.39 -28.93 8.35
CA ILE A 711 -26.07 -28.13 9.37
C ILE A 711 -25.05 -27.71 10.43
N ILE A 712 -24.98 -26.41 10.73
CA ILE A 712 -24.21 -25.86 11.85
C ILE A 712 -25.10 -24.94 12.65
N ASN A 713 -25.17 -25.14 13.97
CA ASN A 713 -26.02 -24.38 14.90
C ASN A 713 -27.50 -24.33 14.44
N GLY A 714 -28.02 -25.46 13.97
CA GLY A 714 -29.41 -25.56 13.49
C GLY A 714 -29.68 -24.93 12.12
N GLN A 715 -28.71 -24.23 11.52
CA GLN A 715 -28.85 -23.60 10.21
C GLN A 715 -28.20 -24.44 9.10
N THR A 716 -28.88 -24.53 7.95
CA THR A 716 -28.34 -25.21 6.76
C THR A 716 -27.37 -24.29 6.04
N ILE A 717 -26.14 -24.77 5.80
CA ILE A 717 -25.10 -24.01 5.10
C ILE A 717 -25.38 -24.00 3.59
N PRO A 718 -25.30 -22.82 2.94
CA PRO A 718 -25.55 -22.72 1.51
C PRO A 718 -24.49 -23.47 0.69
N TYR A 719 -24.96 -24.27 -0.26
CA TYR A 719 -24.13 -24.85 -1.31
C TYR A 719 -23.88 -23.81 -2.40
N ILE A 720 -22.61 -23.53 -2.69
CA ILE A 720 -22.20 -22.57 -3.71
C ILE A 720 -21.22 -23.17 -4.70
N ARG A 721 -21.22 -22.66 -5.93
CA ARG A 721 -20.37 -23.15 -7.03
C ARG A 721 -18.99 -22.51 -7.08
N SER A 722 -18.84 -21.35 -6.45
CA SER A 722 -17.58 -20.60 -6.39
C SER A 722 -17.47 -19.82 -5.09
N TYR A 723 -16.34 -19.92 -4.39
CA TYR A 723 -16.09 -19.21 -3.14
C TYR A 723 -14.77 -18.43 -3.20
N LYS A 724 -14.71 -17.29 -2.51
CA LYS A 724 -13.48 -16.50 -2.40
C LYS A 724 -12.74 -16.87 -1.12
N PHE A 725 -11.76 -17.77 -1.24
CA PHE A 725 -10.91 -18.21 -0.13
C PHE A 725 -9.57 -17.45 -0.14
N LEU A 726 -9.27 -16.72 0.94
CA LEU A 726 -8.01 -15.98 1.12
C LEU A 726 -7.61 -15.11 -0.09
N GLY A 727 -8.59 -14.47 -0.73
CA GLY A 727 -8.35 -13.60 -1.89
C GLY A 727 -8.37 -14.30 -3.26
N VAL A 728 -8.44 -15.63 -3.31
CA VAL A 728 -8.53 -16.43 -4.54
C VAL A 728 -9.94 -16.97 -4.71
N ILE A 729 -10.53 -16.80 -5.90
CA ILE A 729 -11.86 -17.35 -6.19
C ILE A 729 -11.68 -18.78 -6.72
N ILE A 730 -12.15 -19.75 -5.95
CA ILE A 730 -12.07 -21.17 -6.28
C ILE A 730 -13.45 -21.63 -6.75
N ASP A 731 -13.53 -22.14 -7.98
CA ASP A 731 -14.72 -22.72 -8.56
C ASP A 731 -14.72 -24.25 -8.46
N ARG A 732 -15.90 -24.88 -8.47
CA ARG A 732 -16.07 -26.34 -8.33
C ARG A 732 -15.22 -27.17 -9.32
N ASP A 733 -14.98 -26.61 -10.51
CA ASP A 733 -14.27 -27.26 -11.61
C ASP A 733 -12.76 -26.93 -11.61
N LEU A 734 -12.31 -25.98 -10.79
CA LEU A 734 -10.96 -25.40 -10.83
C LEU A 734 -10.59 -24.88 -12.23
N SER A 735 -11.58 -24.29 -12.92
CA SER A 735 -11.43 -23.68 -14.25
C SER A 735 -10.75 -22.30 -14.18
N TRP A 736 -10.86 -21.62 -13.04
CA TRP A 736 -10.34 -20.27 -12.77
C TRP A 736 -10.98 -19.13 -13.57
N ASN A 737 -12.07 -19.38 -14.30
CA ASN A 737 -12.73 -18.37 -15.15
C ASN A 737 -13.18 -17.15 -14.33
N HIS A 738 -13.85 -17.38 -13.20
CA HIS A 738 -14.30 -16.31 -12.31
C HIS A 738 -13.13 -15.54 -11.69
N HIS A 739 -12.05 -16.24 -11.29
CA HIS A 739 -10.86 -15.61 -10.71
C HIS A 739 -10.10 -14.77 -11.72
N VAL A 740 -9.91 -15.27 -12.95
CA VAL A 740 -9.23 -14.55 -14.03
C VAL A 740 -10.03 -13.31 -14.44
N SER A 741 -11.36 -13.40 -14.50
CA SER A 741 -12.23 -12.24 -14.73
C SER A 741 -12.10 -11.18 -13.63
N TYR A 742 -12.07 -11.61 -12.36
CA TYR A 742 -11.84 -10.74 -11.22
C TYR A 742 -10.47 -10.04 -11.29
N ILE A 743 -9.40 -10.78 -11.58
CA ILE A 743 -8.05 -10.25 -11.78
C ILE A 743 -8.05 -9.25 -12.94
N LYS A 744 -8.59 -9.62 -14.11
CA LYS A 744 -8.68 -8.76 -15.30
C LYS A 744 -9.31 -7.41 -14.97
N LYS A 745 -10.45 -7.39 -14.27
CA LYS A 745 -11.14 -6.14 -13.89
C LYS A 745 -10.25 -5.25 -13.03
N ARG A 746 -9.52 -5.84 -12.06
CA ARG A 746 -8.59 -5.11 -11.19
C ARG A 746 -7.36 -4.59 -11.96
N LEU A 747 -6.78 -5.41 -12.83
CA LEU A 747 -5.62 -5.07 -13.66
C LEU A 747 -5.94 -3.99 -14.70
N ILE A 748 -7.12 -4.02 -15.33
CA ILE A 748 -7.59 -2.93 -16.23
C ILE A 748 -7.69 -1.62 -15.44
N GLY A 749 -8.18 -1.66 -14.21
CA GLY A 749 -8.19 -0.50 -13.33
C GLY A 749 -6.80 0.04 -12.99
N ILE A 750 -5.75 -0.80 -13.04
CA ILE A 750 -4.34 -0.36 -12.92
C ILE A 750 -3.85 0.18 -14.27
N CYS A 751 -4.22 -0.42 -15.40
CA CYS A 751 -3.90 0.11 -16.72
C CYS A 751 -4.45 1.52 -16.94
N HIS A 752 -5.68 1.80 -16.49
CA HIS A 752 -6.26 3.14 -16.54
C HIS A 752 -5.49 4.13 -15.68
N LEU A 753 -4.97 3.69 -14.54
CA LEU A 753 -4.10 4.50 -13.70
C LEU A 753 -2.75 4.77 -14.39
N LEU A 754 -2.15 3.79 -15.06
CA LEU A 754 -0.92 3.99 -15.83
C LEU A 754 -1.12 4.99 -16.97
N LYS A 755 -2.26 4.91 -17.69
CA LYS A 755 -2.63 5.90 -18.73
C LYS A 755 -2.77 7.32 -18.18
N PHE A 756 -3.07 7.46 -16.90
CA PHE A 756 -3.21 8.76 -16.26
C PHE A 756 -1.86 9.44 -15.97
N PHE A 757 -0.82 8.64 -15.72
CA PHE A 757 0.53 9.13 -15.41
C PHE A 757 1.42 9.36 -16.64
N ALA A 758 1.05 8.80 -17.79
CA ALA A 758 1.84 8.96 -18.99
C ALA A 758 1.02 8.80 -20.29
N GLY A 759 1.29 9.69 -21.25
CA GLY A 759 0.75 9.63 -22.60
C GLY A 759 1.74 9.05 -23.61
N LYS A 760 1.59 9.40 -24.90
CA LYS A 760 2.53 9.00 -25.95
C LYS A 760 3.89 9.69 -25.79
N THR A 761 3.89 11.01 -25.59
CA THR A 761 5.12 11.85 -25.55
C THR A 761 5.36 12.53 -24.20
N TRP A 762 4.35 12.61 -23.33
CA TRP A 762 4.39 13.34 -22.06
C TRP A 762 4.24 12.42 -20.85
N GLY A 763 4.73 12.88 -19.69
CA GLY A 763 4.59 12.21 -18.39
C GLY A 763 5.82 11.38 -17.99
N MET A 764 5.60 10.36 -17.16
CA MET A 764 6.70 9.57 -16.58
C MET A 764 7.56 8.85 -17.63
N THR A 765 8.88 8.78 -17.39
CA THR A 765 9.80 8.04 -18.27
C THR A 765 9.42 6.55 -18.35
N PRO A 766 9.70 5.85 -19.48
CA PRO A 766 9.37 4.43 -19.61
C PRO A 766 9.97 3.56 -18.50
N SER A 767 11.20 3.84 -18.07
CA SER A 767 11.84 3.15 -16.95
C SER A 767 11.06 3.31 -15.64
N ALA A 768 10.59 4.52 -15.32
CA ALA A 768 9.76 4.77 -14.15
C ALA A 768 8.40 4.06 -14.24
N MET A 769 7.78 4.09 -15.42
CA MET A 769 6.53 3.40 -15.69
C MET A 769 6.64 1.88 -15.56
N LEU A 770 7.73 1.28 -16.05
CA LEU A 770 7.99 -0.16 -15.92
C LEU A 770 8.23 -0.57 -14.46
N GLN A 771 8.88 0.28 -13.65
CA GLN A 771 8.99 0.05 -12.21
C GLN A 771 7.63 0.12 -11.51
N LEU A 772 6.82 1.12 -11.86
CA LEU A 772 5.46 1.25 -11.33
C LEU A 772 4.60 0.04 -11.69
N TYR A 773 4.73 -0.44 -12.92
CA TYR A 773 4.10 -1.68 -13.39
C TYR A 773 4.55 -2.90 -12.57
N ARG A 774 5.86 -3.08 -12.33
CA ARG A 774 6.37 -4.20 -11.51
C ARG A 774 5.78 -4.21 -10.10
N VAL A 775 5.61 -3.03 -9.49
CA VAL A 775 5.08 -2.94 -8.12
C VAL A 775 3.56 -3.10 -8.07
N LEU A 776 2.81 -2.40 -8.94
CA LEU A 776 1.34 -2.39 -8.87
C LEU A 776 0.71 -3.57 -9.61
N PHE A 777 1.16 -3.82 -10.84
CA PHE A 777 0.56 -4.81 -11.73
C PHE A 777 1.09 -6.21 -11.39
N LEU A 778 2.41 -6.42 -11.50
CA LEU A 778 3.00 -7.74 -11.22
C LEU A 778 2.88 -8.10 -9.74
N GLY A 779 3.03 -7.13 -8.82
CA GLY A 779 2.83 -7.37 -7.38
C GLY A 779 1.44 -7.93 -7.05
N PHE A 780 0.38 -7.41 -7.70
CA PHE A 780 -0.97 -7.96 -7.53
C PHE A 780 -1.14 -9.32 -8.24
N LEU A 781 -0.63 -9.46 -9.47
CA LEU A 781 -0.79 -10.67 -10.26
C LEU A 781 -0.12 -11.89 -9.59
N ARG A 782 1.11 -11.71 -9.08
CA ARG A 782 1.95 -12.79 -8.51
C ARG A 782 1.31 -13.55 -7.36
N TYR A 783 0.45 -12.90 -6.57
CA TYR A 783 -0.13 -13.50 -5.37
C TYR A 783 -0.86 -14.83 -5.65
N SER A 784 -1.68 -14.90 -6.69
CA SER A 784 -2.47 -16.11 -6.99
C SER A 784 -1.84 -17.07 -8.00
N LEU A 785 -0.71 -16.71 -8.62
CA LEU A 785 -0.10 -17.52 -9.69
C LEU A 785 0.23 -18.96 -9.27
N PRO A 786 0.75 -19.24 -8.05
CA PRO A 786 1.03 -20.62 -7.63
C PRO A 786 -0.20 -21.55 -7.66
N ALA A 787 -1.40 -21.02 -7.48
CA ALA A 787 -2.65 -21.79 -7.56
C ALA A 787 -3.14 -22.00 -9.01
N LEU A 788 -2.67 -21.20 -9.97
CA LEU A 788 -3.14 -21.16 -11.36
C LEU A 788 -2.35 -22.06 -12.31
N THR A 789 -1.65 -23.07 -11.80
CA THR A 789 -0.80 -23.98 -12.61
C THR A 789 -1.58 -24.78 -13.65
N ASN A 790 -2.85 -25.12 -13.38
CA ASN A 790 -3.77 -25.76 -14.34
C ASN A 790 -4.65 -24.76 -15.11
N ALA A 791 -4.34 -23.45 -15.11
CA ALA A 791 -5.12 -22.48 -15.87
C ALA A 791 -5.07 -22.79 -17.38
N SER A 792 -6.24 -22.76 -18.04
CA SER A 792 -6.34 -23.03 -19.48
C SER A 792 -5.52 -22.03 -20.32
N LYS A 793 -5.09 -22.45 -21.52
CA LYS A 793 -4.39 -21.56 -22.48
C LYS A 793 -5.20 -20.28 -22.76
N THR A 794 -6.53 -20.38 -22.82
CA THR A 794 -7.44 -19.24 -22.97
C THR A 794 -7.33 -18.26 -21.81
N ASN A 795 -7.35 -18.75 -20.57
CA ASN A 795 -7.21 -17.91 -19.37
C ASN A 795 -5.83 -17.26 -19.27
N GLN A 796 -4.77 -17.99 -19.63
CA GLN A 796 -3.42 -17.43 -19.71
C GLN A 796 -3.32 -16.31 -20.77
N ARG A 797 -3.91 -16.51 -21.96
CA ARG A 797 -3.98 -15.49 -23.02
C ARG A 797 -4.73 -14.23 -22.58
N ILE A 798 -5.81 -14.37 -21.81
CA ILE A 798 -6.55 -13.22 -21.26
C ILE A 798 -5.64 -12.38 -20.36
N LEU A 799 -4.92 -13.01 -19.42
CA LEU A 799 -4.00 -12.31 -18.52
C LEU A 799 -2.83 -11.68 -19.30
N GLN A 800 -2.29 -12.40 -20.28
CA GLN A 800 -1.18 -11.93 -21.11
C GLN A 800 -1.59 -10.74 -22.01
N SER A 801 -2.82 -10.73 -22.51
CA SER A 801 -3.37 -9.59 -23.27
C SER A 801 -3.41 -8.33 -22.40
N VAL A 802 -3.86 -8.45 -21.15
CA VAL A 802 -3.91 -7.32 -20.20
C VAL A 802 -2.49 -6.89 -19.78
N GLN A 803 -1.56 -7.84 -19.61
CA GLN A 803 -0.14 -7.56 -19.39
C GLN A 803 0.44 -6.73 -20.53
N ALA A 804 0.28 -7.18 -21.78
CA ALA A 804 0.78 -6.44 -22.93
C ALA A 804 0.10 -5.08 -23.07
N GLN A 805 -1.20 -4.96 -22.75
CA GLN A 805 -1.87 -3.66 -22.69
C GLN A 805 -1.18 -2.70 -21.71
N ALA A 806 -0.83 -3.18 -20.51
CA ALA A 806 -0.10 -2.37 -19.52
C ALA A 806 1.28 -1.96 -20.02
N LEU A 807 2.05 -2.91 -20.57
CA LEU A 807 3.40 -2.67 -21.05
C LEU A 807 3.43 -1.70 -22.25
N ARG A 808 2.46 -1.80 -23.16
CA ARG A 808 2.30 -0.84 -24.27
C ARG A 808 2.06 0.59 -23.76
N ILE A 809 1.32 0.75 -22.66
CA ILE A 809 1.14 2.07 -22.02
C ILE A 809 2.47 2.56 -21.43
N CYS A 810 3.21 1.69 -20.73
CA CYS A 810 4.51 2.04 -20.16
C CYS A 810 5.50 2.52 -21.23
N LEU A 811 5.55 1.81 -22.36
CA LEU A 811 6.47 2.05 -23.49
C LEU A 811 5.94 3.05 -24.54
N GLY A 812 4.68 3.50 -24.45
CA GLY A 812 4.07 4.42 -25.42
C GLY A 812 3.71 3.80 -26.79
N LEU A 813 3.53 2.47 -26.84
CA LEU A 813 3.25 1.70 -28.05
C LEU A 813 1.76 1.72 -28.45
N PRO A 814 1.45 1.57 -29.76
CA PRO A 814 0.06 1.53 -30.25
C PRO A 814 -0.67 0.23 -29.87
N ARG A 815 -2.00 0.22 -30.03
CA ARG A 815 -2.85 -0.97 -29.76
C ARG A 815 -2.65 -2.10 -30.77
N SER A 816 -2.12 -1.81 -31.95
CA SER A 816 -1.79 -2.80 -32.98
C SER A 816 -0.44 -3.50 -32.73
N ALA A 817 0.40 -2.99 -31.82
CA ALA A 817 1.71 -3.61 -31.55
C ALA A 817 1.57 -5.04 -31.01
N SER A 818 2.47 -5.93 -31.45
CA SER A 818 2.47 -7.34 -31.07
C SER A 818 2.59 -7.52 -29.55
N THR A 819 1.79 -8.44 -29.00
CA THR A 819 1.79 -8.81 -27.58
C THR A 819 3.15 -9.37 -27.14
N ALA A 820 3.71 -10.33 -27.88
CA ALA A 820 4.99 -10.95 -27.54
C ALA A 820 6.14 -9.93 -27.60
N ALA A 821 6.18 -9.12 -28.66
CA ALA A 821 7.23 -8.14 -28.85
C ALA A 821 7.17 -6.99 -27.82
N SER A 822 5.96 -6.59 -27.41
CA SER A 822 5.77 -5.60 -26.32
C SER A 822 6.30 -6.11 -24.98
N ILE A 823 6.10 -7.40 -24.69
CA ILE A 823 6.61 -8.05 -23.47
C ILE A 823 8.13 -8.15 -23.51
N ALA A 824 8.69 -8.54 -24.66
CA ALA A 824 10.13 -8.66 -24.91
C ALA A 824 10.88 -7.33 -24.70
N ILE A 825 10.45 -6.23 -25.35
CA ILE A 825 11.09 -4.90 -25.19
C ILE A 825 10.98 -4.37 -23.76
N ALA A 826 9.87 -4.63 -23.08
CA ALA A 826 9.71 -4.26 -21.67
C ALA A 826 10.63 -5.07 -20.72
N ARG A 827 11.28 -6.12 -21.23
CA ARG A 827 12.10 -7.08 -20.47
C ARG A 827 11.28 -7.70 -19.34
N ASP A 828 10.06 -8.10 -19.67
CA ASP A 828 9.16 -8.86 -18.79
C ASP A 828 8.98 -10.27 -19.35
N HIS A 829 8.40 -11.16 -18.55
CA HIS A 829 8.18 -12.56 -18.90
C HIS A 829 6.73 -12.83 -19.27
N LEU A 830 6.48 -13.88 -20.05
CA LEU A 830 5.14 -14.36 -20.33
C LEU A 830 4.42 -14.80 -19.04
N VAL A 831 3.09 -14.75 -19.04
CA VAL A 831 2.29 -15.16 -17.87
C VAL A 831 2.58 -16.61 -17.45
N LYS A 832 2.79 -17.53 -18.41
CA LYS A 832 3.17 -18.92 -18.12
C LYS A 832 4.49 -18.99 -17.33
N THR A 833 5.50 -18.26 -17.78
CA THR A 833 6.81 -18.18 -17.09
C THR A 833 6.67 -17.58 -15.69
N HIS A 834 5.81 -16.57 -15.50
CA HIS A 834 5.51 -16.07 -14.16
C HIS A 834 4.81 -17.14 -13.29
N ILE A 835 3.87 -17.92 -13.84
CA ILE A 835 3.23 -19.04 -13.12
C ILE A 835 4.29 -20.05 -12.65
N ASP A 836 5.18 -20.48 -13.54
CA ASP A 836 6.20 -21.47 -13.23
C ASP A 836 7.18 -20.94 -12.18
N VAL A 837 7.68 -19.72 -12.36
CA VAL A 837 8.64 -19.09 -11.44
C VAL A 837 8.04 -18.84 -10.06
N GLU A 838 6.78 -18.38 -9.94
CA GLU A 838 6.14 -18.20 -8.64
C GLU A 838 5.78 -19.54 -7.96
N THR A 839 5.49 -20.58 -8.74
CA THR A 839 5.31 -21.97 -8.26
C THR A 839 6.61 -22.48 -7.64
N LEU A 840 7.73 -22.37 -8.37
CA LEU A 840 9.04 -22.76 -7.88
C LEU A 840 9.48 -21.91 -6.69
N ARG A 841 9.20 -20.60 -6.69
CA ARG A 841 9.45 -19.74 -5.53
C ARG A 841 8.70 -20.21 -4.28
N THR A 842 7.46 -20.63 -4.46
CA THR A 842 6.63 -21.15 -3.38
C THR A 842 7.22 -22.45 -2.84
N HIS A 843 7.61 -23.37 -3.72
CA HIS A 843 8.22 -24.64 -3.32
C HIS A 843 9.61 -24.48 -2.67
N ILE A 844 10.49 -23.64 -3.22
CA ILE A 844 11.81 -23.33 -2.62
C ILE A 844 11.62 -22.74 -1.22
N ARG A 845 10.61 -21.89 -1.02
CA ARG A 845 10.30 -21.34 0.31
C ARG A 845 9.85 -22.43 1.30
N HIS A 846 9.20 -23.50 0.84
CA HIS A 846 8.85 -24.65 1.69
C HIS A 846 10.09 -25.49 2.02
N LEU A 847 10.97 -25.75 1.04
CA LEU A 847 12.22 -26.49 1.22
C LEU A 847 13.22 -25.77 2.14
N ALA A 848 13.37 -24.45 1.98
CA ALA A 848 14.41 -23.67 2.65
C ALA A 848 14.24 -23.49 4.16
N ARG A 849 13.09 -23.88 4.73
CA ARG A 849 12.73 -23.50 6.11
C ARG A 849 12.72 -24.62 7.12
N THR A 850 12.36 -25.83 6.72
CA THR A 850 12.27 -26.93 7.67
C THR A 850 12.54 -28.23 6.92
N PRO A 851 13.41 -29.10 7.44
CA PRO A 851 13.73 -30.38 6.79
C PRO A 851 12.52 -31.28 6.53
N ARG A 852 11.43 -31.14 7.30
CA ARG A 852 10.22 -32.00 7.24
C ARG A 852 8.93 -31.19 7.14
N HIS A 853 8.83 -30.29 6.16
CA HIS A 853 7.63 -29.51 5.93
C HIS A 853 6.65 -30.27 5.00
N HIS A 854 5.38 -30.51 5.37
CA HIS A 854 4.45 -31.27 4.51
C HIS A 854 4.24 -30.62 3.12
N LEU A 855 4.21 -29.28 3.02
CA LEU A 855 4.16 -28.62 1.70
C LEU A 855 5.42 -28.86 0.83
N ALA A 856 6.57 -29.15 1.44
CA ALA A 856 7.77 -29.52 0.71
C ALA A 856 7.69 -30.96 0.16
N SER A 857 6.95 -31.87 0.80
CA SER A 857 6.73 -33.23 0.31
C SER A 857 5.59 -33.35 -0.70
N LEU A 858 4.84 -32.27 -1.00
CA LEU A 858 3.73 -32.29 -1.95
C LEU A 858 4.06 -32.95 -3.31
N PRO A 859 5.23 -32.72 -3.94
CA PRO A 859 5.56 -33.39 -5.19
C PRO A 859 5.57 -34.92 -5.10
N ALA A 860 5.96 -35.46 -3.94
CA ALA A 860 5.92 -36.89 -3.66
C ALA A 860 4.51 -37.36 -3.23
N ASP A 861 3.84 -36.60 -2.38
CA ASP A 861 2.53 -36.98 -1.80
C ASP A 861 1.38 -36.84 -2.80
N ARG A 862 1.46 -35.87 -3.72
CA ARG A 862 0.37 -35.45 -4.62
C ARG A 862 0.83 -35.27 -6.08
N PRO A 863 1.46 -36.28 -6.70
CA PRO A 863 2.11 -36.14 -8.02
C PRO A 863 1.15 -35.81 -9.16
N ARG A 864 -0.14 -36.18 -9.02
CA ARG A 864 -1.20 -35.90 -10.02
C ARG A 864 -1.67 -34.43 -10.06
N SER A 865 -1.21 -33.58 -9.14
CA SER A 865 -1.60 -32.16 -9.11
C SER A 865 -0.73 -31.32 -10.04
N SER A 866 -1.29 -30.28 -10.66
CA SER A 866 -0.58 -29.46 -11.65
C SER A 866 0.60 -28.70 -11.05
N PHE A 867 0.47 -28.26 -9.79
CA PHE A 867 1.57 -27.63 -9.04
C PHE A 867 2.76 -28.59 -8.94
N CYS A 868 2.51 -29.84 -8.56
CA CYS A 868 3.55 -30.84 -8.39
C CYS A 868 4.18 -31.26 -9.72
N GLN A 869 3.39 -31.33 -10.79
CA GLN A 869 3.89 -31.57 -12.15
C GLN A 869 4.82 -30.45 -12.62
N THR A 870 4.46 -29.19 -12.39
CA THR A 870 5.35 -28.05 -12.70
C THR A 870 6.64 -28.11 -11.90
N VAL A 871 6.56 -28.43 -10.60
CA VAL A 871 7.77 -28.59 -9.76
C VAL A 871 8.66 -29.73 -10.26
N ALA A 872 8.06 -30.87 -10.62
CA ALA A 872 8.79 -32.02 -11.17
C ALA A 872 9.46 -31.70 -12.52
N ALA A 873 8.78 -30.94 -13.39
CA ALA A 873 9.31 -30.54 -14.70
C ALA A 873 10.56 -29.65 -14.62
N TYR A 874 10.74 -28.90 -13.52
CA TYR A 874 11.90 -28.03 -13.30
C TYR A 874 12.78 -28.50 -12.14
N ARG A 875 12.75 -29.80 -11.81
CA ARG A 875 13.45 -30.38 -10.66
C ARG A 875 14.95 -30.10 -10.68
N GLU A 876 15.58 -30.13 -11.86
CA GLU A 876 17.01 -29.85 -12.05
C GLU A 876 17.41 -28.42 -11.66
N TYR A 877 16.47 -27.46 -11.74
CA TYR A 877 16.71 -26.08 -11.35
C TYR A 877 16.44 -25.82 -9.87
N LEU A 878 15.88 -26.79 -9.15
CA LEU A 878 15.74 -26.67 -7.70
C LEU A 878 17.11 -26.82 -7.05
N PRO A 879 17.35 -26.13 -5.93
CA PRO A 879 18.59 -26.32 -5.18
C PRO A 879 18.58 -27.73 -4.58
N THR A 880 19.56 -28.55 -4.95
CA THR A 880 19.72 -29.95 -4.49
C THR A 880 20.67 -30.05 -3.30
N SER A 881 21.68 -29.17 -3.26
CA SER A 881 22.75 -29.17 -2.26
C SER A 881 22.70 -27.88 -1.45
N PHE A 882 21.89 -27.86 -0.39
CA PHE A 882 21.86 -26.76 0.57
C PHE A 882 21.29 -27.25 1.90
N THR A 883 21.59 -26.54 2.99
CA THR A 883 21.00 -26.80 4.30
C THR A 883 19.72 -25.97 4.48
N PRO A 884 18.56 -26.56 4.79
CA PRO A 884 17.41 -25.79 5.26
C PRO A 884 17.82 -24.98 6.49
N ALA A 885 17.24 -23.80 6.67
CA ALA A 885 17.46 -23.01 7.88
C ALA A 885 17.13 -23.87 9.11
N THR A 886 18.12 -24.13 9.96
CA THR A 886 17.93 -24.89 11.20
C THR A 886 17.33 -23.98 12.25
N ARG A 887 16.53 -24.57 13.14
CA ARG A 887 15.97 -23.80 14.24
C ARG A 887 17.07 -23.61 15.29
N PRO A 888 17.31 -22.37 15.76
CA PRO A 888 18.30 -22.10 16.79
C PRO A 888 17.96 -22.88 18.07
N SER A 889 18.84 -23.79 18.49
CA SER A 889 18.64 -24.64 19.69
C SER A 889 18.89 -23.84 20.98
N VAL A 890 19.79 -22.85 20.91
CA VAL A 890 20.05 -21.88 21.97
C VAL A 890 19.23 -20.61 21.71
N PRO A 891 18.51 -20.09 22.72
CA PRO A 891 17.82 -18.82 22.58
C PRO A 891 18.81 -17.70 22.25
N PRO A 892 18.54 -16.86 21.23
CA PRO A 892 19.53 -15.90 20.77
C PRO A 892 19.83 -14.76 21.76
N TRP A 893 19.02 -14.59 22.82
CA TRP A 893 19.34 -13.68 23.94
C TRP A 893 20.30 -14.28 24.98
N CYS A 894 20.56 -15.59 24.94
CA CYS A 894 21.57 -16.24 25.77
C CYS A 894 22.98 -16.17 25.14
N LEU A 895 23.06 -15.83 23.84
CA LEU A 895 24.33 -15.79 23.12
C LEU A 895 25.13 -14.54 23.47
N THR A 896 26.39 -14.74 23.85
CA THR A 896 27.37 -13.67 24.02
C THR A 896 27.64 -12.99 22.68
N GLN A 897 27.60 -11.65 22.65
CA GLN A 897 27.84 -10.92 21.42
C GLN A 897 29.34 -10.88 21.07
N PRO A 898 29.71 -11.11 19.80
CA PRO A 898 31.08 -10.94 19.37
C PRO A 898 31.51 -9.46 19.41
N SER A 899 32.78 -9.23 19.73
CA SER A 899 33.40 -7.91 19.58
C SER A 899 33.56 -7.58 18.09
N ILE A 900 32.86 -6.56 17.58
CA ILE A 900 32.89 -6.18 16.16
C ILE A 900 33.24 -4.70 16.02
N ASN A 901 34.32 -4.42 15.30
CA ASN A 901 34.81 -3.07 15.06
C ASN A 901 34.70 -2.73 13.56
N LEU A 902 33.91 -1.69 13.23
CA LEU A 902 33.66 -1.25 11.84
C LEU A 902 34.44 0.01 11.45
N THR A 903 35.22 0.56 12.37
CA THR A 903 35.95 1.81 12.22
C THR A 903 37.44 1.58 12.42
N ILE A 904 38.23 2.41 11.76
CA ILE A 904 39.67 2.50 11.92
C ILE A 904 39.96 3.97 12.25
N PRO A 905 40.69 4.27 13.33
CA PRO A 905 41.09 5.64 13.67
C PRO A 905 41.70 6.36 12.46
N GLY A 906 41.28 7.60 12.21
CA GLY A 906 41.73 8.40 11.06
C GLY A 906 40.95 8.21 9.75
N ILE A 907 40.19 7.12 9.56
CA ILE A 907 39.41 6.88 8.33
C ILE A 907 37.97 7.42 8.48
N ARG A 908 37.65 8.53 7.79
CA ARG A 908 36.27 9.06 7.71
C ARG A 908 35.49 8.45 6.55
N LYS A 909 36.01 8.57 5.32
CA LYS A 909 35.44 8.00 4.09
C LYS A 909 36.53 7.43 3.21
N LYS A 910 36.36 6.18 2.76
CA LYS A 910 37.32 5.48 1.88
C LYS A 910 37.58 6.23 0.57
N ALA A 911 36.56 6.86 -0.02
CA ALA A 911 36.65 7.55 -1.30
C ALA A 911 37.50 8.84 -1.26
N ASP A 912 37.73 9.39 -0.07
CA ASP A 912 38.39 10.68 0.11
C ASP A 912 39.89 10.52 0.45
N MET A 913 40.42 9.29 0.47
CA MET A 913 41.78 8.98 0.91
C MET A 913 42.53 8.12 -0.11
N SER A 914 43.85 8.29 -0.20
CA SER A 914 44.71 7.48 -1.08
C SER A 914 44.94 6.07 -0.54
N SER A 915 45.20 5.10 -1.43
CA SER A 915 45.47 3.71 -1.07
C SER A 915 46.64 3.55 -0.08
N PRO A 916 47.79 4.25 -0.24
CA PRO A 916 48.89 4.18 0.74
C PRO A 916 48.51 4.69 2.13
N ALA A 917 47.72 5.78 2.22
CA ALA A 917 47.27 6.32 3.50
C ALA A 917 46.33 5.34 4.22
N LEU A 918 45.41 4.70 3.48
CA LEU A 918 44.54 3.64 4.02
C LEU A 918 45.35 2.43 4.50
N LYS A 919 46.37 2.03 3.74
CA LYS A 919 47.29 0.94 4.10
C LYS A 919 48.04 1.27 5.38
N GLN A 920 48.62 2.46 5.50
CA GLN A 920 49.39 2.88 6.66
C GLN A 920 48.53 2.87 7.93
N LEU A 921 47.34 3.48 7.89
CA LEU A 921 46.41 3.50 9.03
C LEU A 921 45.94 2.09 9.43
N ALA A 922 45.70 1.21 8.46
CA ALA A 922 45.33 -0.17 8.75
C ALA A 922 46.49 -0.95 9.37
N LEU A 923 47.72 -0.79 8.86
CA LEU A 923 48.91 -1.43 9.43
C LEU A 923 49.22 -0.93 10.84
N LEU A 924 49.06 0.37 11.11
CA LEU A 924 49.17 0.94 12.45
C LEU A 924 48.16 0.30 13.40
N LEU A 925 46.89 0.17 13.00
CA LEU A 925 45.87 -0.51 13.81
C LEU A 925 46.25 -1.98 14.09
N LEU A 926 46.76 -2.70 13.09
CA LEU A 926 47.17 -4.10 13.24
C LEU A 926 48.33 -4.23 14.24
N TYR A 927 49.30 -3.30 14.18
CA TYR A 927 50.46 -3.29 15.08
C TYR A 927 50.08 -2.85 16.50
N GLU A 928 49.39 -1.72 16.67
CA GLU A 928 49.10 -1.17 18.00
C GLU A 928 48.06 -2.00 18.78
N LYS A 929 47.01 -2.47 18.10
CA LYS A 929 45.86 -3.10 18.78
C LYS A 929 45.87 -4.62 18.73
N TYR A 930 46.40 -5.22 17.66
CA TYR A 930 46.23 -6.64 17.37
C TYR A 930 47.54 -7.44 17.29
N GLN A 931 48.69 -6.89 17.69
CA GLN A 931 50.00 -7.57 17.65
C GLN A 931 50.03 -8.90 18.42
N GLY A 932 49.34 -8.98 19.58
CA GLY A 932 49.26 -10.21 20.39
C GLY A 932 48.12 -11.16 20.04
N SER A 933 47.44 -10.96 18.90
CA SER A 933 46.32 -11.80 18.46
C SER A 933 46.69 -12.56 17.18
N MET A 934 46.15 -13.76 17.01
CA MET A 934 46.28 -14.53 15.77
C MET A 934 45.43 -13.89 14.67
N HIS A 935 46.07 -13.51 13.56
CA HIS A 935 45.40 -12.83 12.44
C HIS A 935 44.79 -13.84 11.48
N VAL A 936 43.50 -13.68 11.22
CA VAL A 936 42.73 -14.46 10.24
C VAL A 936 42.13 -13.50 9.22
N TYR A 937 42.39 -13.71 7.94
CA TYR A 937 41.85 -12.90 6.86
C TYR A 937 40.82 -13.69 6.08
N THR A 938 39.68 -13.08 5.77
CA THR A 938 38.56 -13.73 5.07
C THR A 938 38.13 -12.89 3.89
N ASP A 939 37.73 -13.56 2.81
CA ASP A 939 37.19 -12.92 1.60
C ASP A 939 36.24 -13.84 0.83
N GLY A 940 35.31 -13.26 0.07
CA GLY A 940 34.34 -13.96 -0.77
C GLY A 940 34.31 -13.47 -2.21
N SER A 941 34.42 -14.40 -3.18
CA SER A 941 34.38 -14.09 -4.60
C SER A 941 33.14 -14.67 -5.29
N VAL A 942 32.53 -13.91 -6.21
CA VAL A 942 31.34 -14.33 -6.94
C VAL A 942 31.50 -14.07 -8.44
N MET A 943 31.40 -15.13 -9.23
CA MET A 943 31.33 -15.14 -10.68
C MET A 943 29.93 -15.58 -11.16
N PRO A 944 29.56 -15.39 -12.44
CA PRO A 944 28.23 -15.73 -12.94
C PRO A 944 27.80 -17.19 -12.71
N ASN A 945 28.76 -18.11 -12.64
CA ASN A 945 28.54 -19.56 -12.58
C ASN A 945 29.05 -20.21 -11.27
N SER A 946 29.75 -19.47 -10.41
CA SER A 946 30.30 -19.99 -9.16
C SER A 946 30.46 -18.89 -8.10
N SER A 947 30.23 -19.26 -6.85
CA SER A 947 30.53 -18.43 -5.67
C SER A 947 31.50 -19.19 -4.79
N THR A 948 32.48 -18.50 -4.23
CA THR A 948 33.61 -19.07 -3.49
C THR A 948 33.99 -18.17 -2.32
N ALA A 949 34.72 -18.75 -1.37
CA ALA A 949 35.24 -18.03 -0.22
C ALA A 949 36.59 -18.62 0.18
N ALA A 950 37.38 -17.81 0.88
CA ALA A 950 38.66 -18.24 1.41
C ALA A 950 38.95 -17.64 2.78
N VAL A 951 39.77 -18.37 3.53
CA VAL A 951 40.30 -17.99 4.85
C VAL A 951 41.81 -18.18 4.81
N VAL A 952 42.56 -17.16 5.21
CA VAL A 952 44.03 -17.16 5.23
C VAL A 952 44.52 -16.84 6.64
N ILE A 953 45.38 -17.70 7.19
CA ILE A 953 45.97 -17.55 8.52
C ILE A 953 47.49 -17.54 8.36
N PRO A 954 48.12 -16.36 8.20
CA PRO A 954 49.52 -16.25 7.82
C PRO A 954 50.49 -16.93 8.79
N MET A 955 50.28 -16.78 10.11
CA MET A 955 51.17 -17.32 11.14
C MET A 955 51.18 -18.85 11.20
N LYS A 956 50.13 -19.51 10.70
CA LYS A 956 50.03 -20.97 10.60
C LYS A 956 50.25 -21.49 9.18
N ALA A 957 50.64 -20.62 8.25
CA ALA A 957 50.76 -20.92 6.81
C ALA A 957 49.53 -21.66 6.23
N THR A 958 48.34 -21.45 6.80
CA THR A 958 47.12 -22.17 6.44
C THR A 958 46.25 -21.32 5.52
N THR A 959 45.84 -21.89 4.39
CA THR A 959 44.87 -21.27 3.46
C THR A 959 43.78 -22.27 3.16
N ILE A 960 42.55 -21.93 3.55
CA ILE A 960 41.35 -22.73 3.28
C ILE A 960 40.60 -22.03 2.16
N LYS A 961 40.42 -22.70 1.04
CA LYS A 961 39.66 -22.21 -0.12
C LYS A 961 38.59 -23.21 -0.49
N PHE A 962 37.39 -22.73 -0.79
CA PHE A 962 36.26 -23.62 -1.08
C PHE A 962 35.21 -22.94 -1.95
N LYS A 963 34.41 -23.78 -2.60
CA LYS A 963 33.22 -23.37 -3.36
C LYS A 963 31.99 -23.46 -2.47
N THR A 964 31.06 -22.51 -2.61
CA THR A 964 29.77 -22.62 -1.92
C THR A 964 28.87 -23.62 -2.66
N SER A 965 28.05 -24.35 -1.90
CA SER A 965 27.12 -25.37 -2.43
C SER A 965 26.13 -24.89 -3.51
N HIS A 966 25.85 -23.59 -3.54
CA HIS A 966 25.04 -22.94 -4.56
C HIS A 966 25.54 -21.51 -4.82
N LEU A 967 25.03 -20.89 -5.88
CA LEU A 967 25.31 -19.50 -6.24
C LEU A 967 24.72 -18.53 -5.22
N THR A 968 25.56 -17.65 -4.68
CA THR A 968 25.21 -16.71 -3.61
C THR A 968 25.59 -15.27 -3.93
N THR A 969 25.09 -14.35 -3.10
CA THR A 969 25.58 -12.96 -3.08
C THR A 969 26.99 -12.86 -2.50
N SER A 970 27.73 -11.81 -2.84
CA SER A 970 29.06 -11.56 -2.27
C SER A 970 29.00 -11.52 -0.74
N THR A 971 28.03 -10.82 -0.14
CA THR A 971 27.85 -10.80 1.33
C THR A 971 27.60 -12.18 1.94
N ALA A 972 26.90 -13.08 1.24
CA ALA A 972 26.71 -14.45 1.74
C ALA A 972 27.98 -15.30 1.62
N ALA A 973 28.79 -15.10 0.56
CA ALA A 973 30.11 -15.73 0.44
C ALA A 973 31.06 -15.27 1.56
N GLU A 974 31.08 -13.96 1.86
CA GLU A 974 31.82 -13.39 2.98
C GLU A 974 31.41 -13.98 4.34
N LEU A 975 30.10 -14.08 4.60
CA LEU A 975 29.60 -14.72 5.82
C LEU A 975 29.98 -16.22 5.87
N ALA A 976 29.99 -16.91 4.73
CA ALA A 976 30.47 -18.29 4.67
C ALA A 976 31.97 -18.39 5.00
N ALA A 977 32.80 -17.44 4.53
CA ALA A 977 34.21 -17.35 4.89
C ALA A 977 34.39 -17.18 6.41
N LEU A 978 33.62 -16.28 7.03
CA LEU A 978 33.64 -16.06 8.48
C LEU A 978 33.22 -17.30 9.27
N ARG A 979 32.20 -18.04 8.81
CA ARG A 979 31.79 -19.30 9.44
C ARG A 979 32.92 -20.34 9.40
N VAL A 980 33.55 -20.52 8.25
CA VAL A 980 34.66 -21.49 8.10
C VAL A 980 35.90 -21.07 8.89
N ALA A 981 36.13 -19.76 9.04
CA ALA A 981 37.18 -19.25 9.91
C ALA A 981 36.93 -19.65 11.38
N LEU A 982 35.67 -19.63 11.84
CA LEU A 982 35.32 -20.10 13.19
C LEU A 982 35.42 -21.62 13.30
N ASP A 983 34.96 -22.37 12.28
CA ASP A 983 35.07 -23.83 12.26
C ASP A 983 36.55 -24.28 12.42
N PHE A 984 37.50 -23.57 11.78
CA PHE A 984 38.93 -23.82 11.97
C PHE A 984 39.40 -23.54 13.41
N ILE A 985 38.90 -22.47 14.03
CA ILE A 985 39.27 -22.09 15.39
C ILE A 985 38.75 -23.11 16.41
N THR A 986 37.68 -23.84 16.11
CA THR A 986 37.08 -24.84 17.01
C THR A 986 38.02 -25.97 17.39
N ASP A 987 38.97 -26.32 16.50
CA ASP A 987 39.96 -27.38 16.72
C ASP A 987 41.26 -26.87 17.37
N GLU A 988 41.34 -25.58 17.67
CA GLU A 988 42.54 -24.93 18.18
C GLU A 988 42.53 -24.73 19.71
N ARG A 989 43.70 -24.48 20.28
CA ARG A 989 43.81 -24.13 21.71
C ARG A 989 43.27 -22.71 21.97
N ALA A 990 42.74 -22.50 23.17
CA ALA A 990 42.23 -21.20 23.62
C ALA A 990 43.28 -20.09 23.48
N GLN A 991 42.98 -19.08 22.66
CA GLN A 991 43.87 -17.94 22.39
C GLN A 991 43.09 -16.74 21.84
N LYS A 992 43.81 -15.63 21.63
CA LYS A 992 43.25 -14.38 21.07
C LYS A 992 43.26 -14.44 19.54
N TRP A 993 42.11 -14.20 18.92
CA TRP A 993 41.90 -14.23 17.47
C TRP A 993 41.35 -12.88 16.97
N ALA A 994 41.98 -12.35 15.94
CA ALA A 994 41.52 -11.18 15.21
C ALA A 994 41.13 -11.59 13.79
N ILE A 995 39.83 -11.61 13.51
CA ILE A 995 39.26 -11.97 12.21
C ILE A 995 38.99 -10.70 11.41
N PHE A 996 39.63 -10.59 10.26
CA PHE A 996 39.57 -9.45 9.35
C PHE A 996 38.74 -9.78 8.11
N SER A 997 37.81 -8.90 7.77
CA SER A 997 37.04 -8.94 6.53
C SER A 997 36.92 -7.53 5.96
N ASP A 998 36.99 -7.40 4.65
CA ASP A 998 36.78 -6.11 3.99
C ASP A 998 35.29 -5.80 3.72
N SER A 999 34.43 -6.79 3.95
CA SER A 999 32.99 -6.71 3.78
C SER A 999 32.31 -6.06 4.99
N LYS A 1000 32.25 -4.73 4.97
CA LYS A 1000 31.52 -3.95 5.98
C LYS A 1000 30.06 -4.40 6.12
N ALA A 1001 29.44 -4.85 5.02
CA ALA A 1001 28.06 -5.33 5.02
C ALA A 1001 27.89 -6.68 5.76
N ALA A 1002 28.87 -7.59 5.65
CA ALA A 1002 28.86 -8.84 6.40
C ALA A 1002 28.99 -8.58 7.91
N LEU A 1003 29.98 -7.77 8.32
CA LEU A 1003 30.19 -7.42 9.72
C LEU A 1003 29.04 -6.60 10.33
N GLN A 1004 28.43 -5.69 9.57
CA GLN A 1004 27.20 -4.99 9.98
C GLN A 1004 26.03 -5.94 10.23
N SER A 1005 25.98 -7.07 9.53
CA SER A 1005 24.93 -8.07 9.73
C SER A 1005 25.11 -8.81 11.07
N LEU A 1006 26.36 -8.97 11.54
CA LEU A 1006 26.68 -9.59 12.83
C LEU A 1006 26.40 -8.67 14.04
N LEU A 1007 26.44 -7.34 13.88
CA LEU A 1007 26.12 -6.38 14.96
C LEU A 1007 24.66 -6.40 15.41
N SER A 1008 23.79 -7.11 14.69
CA SER A 1008 22.37 -7.15 14.98
C SER A 1008 21.84 -8.57 14.77
N PRO A 1009 22.31 -9.56 15.54
CA PRO A 1009 21.98 -10.96 15.28
C PRO A 1009 20.50 -11.26 15.56
N LEU A 1010 19.88 -10.50 16.47
CA LEU A 1010 18.45 -10.54 16.75
C LEU A 1010 17.60 -9.82 15.70
N ARG A 1011 18.22 -9.09 14.76
CA ARG A 1011 17.53 -8.38 13.70
C ARG A 1011 17.24 -9.32 12.54
N ARG A 1012 15.97 -9.35 12.15
CA ARG A 1012 15.45 -10.14 11.02
C ARG A 1012 16.07 -9.63 9.70
N GLY A 1013 17.06 -10.35 9.17
CA GLY A 1013 17.86 -9.97 8.00
C GLY A 1013 17.74 -10.93 6.81
N LEU A 1014 18.45 -10.63 5.71
CA LEU A 1014 18.48 -11.46 4.49
C LEU A 1014 19.25 -12.78 4.70
N HIS A 1015 20.30 -12.73 5.53
CA HIS A 1015 21.23 -13.81 5.83
C HIS A 1015 21.12 -14.30 7.28
N GLU A 1016 19.91 -14.22 7.84
CA GLU A 1016 19.65 -14.49 9.27
C GLU A 1016 20.22 -15.81 9.77
N GLN A 1017 20.12 -16.87 8.96
CA GLN A 1017 20.62 -18.19 9.34
C GLN A 1017 22.16 -18.22 9.49
N LEU A 1018 22.89 -17.71 8.49
CA LEU A 1018 24.35 -17.63 8.56
C LEU A 1018 24.82 -16.75 9.71
N VAL A 1019 24.14 -15.61 9.93
CA VAL A 1019 24.44 -14.71 11.04
C VAL A 1019 24.24 -15.43 12.38
N PHE A 1020 23.15 -16.20 12.50
CA PHE A 1020 22.89 -17.00 13.69
C PHE A 1020 23.98 -18.07 13.90
N GLU A 1021 24.31 -18.86 12.87
CA GLU A 1021 25.35 -19.90 12.93
C GLU A 1021 26.70 -19.32 13.37
N ILE A 1022 27.11 -18.18 12.80
CA ILE A 1022 28.35 -17.48 13.19
C ILE A 1022 28.29 -17.01 14.64
N THR A 1023 27.15 -16.46 15.09
CA THR A 1023 26.99 -15.96 16.46
C THR A 1023 27.01 -17.10 17.47
N GLU A 1024 26.34 -18.22 17.15
CA GLU A 1024 26.30 -19.42 17.99
C GLU A 1024 27.68 -20.07 18.09
N GLU A 1025 28.41 -20.23 16.98
CA GLU A 1025 29.77 -20.78 17.00
C GLU A 1025 30.72 -19.86 17.77
N THR A 1026 30.63 -18.54 17.56
CA THR A 1026 31.44 -17.59 18.33
C THR A 1026 31.16 -17.69 19.83
N HIS A 1027 29.90 -17.83 20.23
CA HIS A 1027 29.53 -18.04 21.63
C HIS A 1027 30.15 -19.32 22.20
N ARG A 1028 30.05 -20.45 21.49
CA ARG A 1028 30.68 -21.72 21.91
C ARG A 1028 32.20 -21.60 22.06
N LEU A 1029 32.86 -20.85 21.18
CA LEU A 1029 34.31 -20.63 21.25
C LEU A 1029 34.70 -19.72 22.43
N ILE A 1030 33.89 -18.71 22.73
CA ILE A 1030 34.10 -17.86 23.91
C ILE A 1030 33.95 -18.68 25.20
N GLU A 1031 32.96 -19.59 25.26
CA GLU A 1031 32.80 -20.51 26.40
C GLU A 1031 33.99 -21.47 26.57
N LYS A 1032 34.63 -21.88 25.46
CA LYS A 1032 35.88 -22.66 25.47
C LYS A 1032 37.13 -21.83 25.86
N GLY A 1033 36.99 -20.52 26.08
CA GLY A 1033 38.07 -19.63 26.50
C GLY A 1033 38.78 -18.86 25.38
N HIS A 1034 38.32 -18.93 24.12
CA HIS A 1034 38.86 -18.11 23.04
C HIS A 1034 38.40 -16.64 23.14
N GLN A 1035 39.26 -15.70 22.75
CA GLN A 1035 38.90 -14.29 22.62
C GLN A 1035 38.82 -13.91 21.14
N ILE A 1036 37.62 -13.68 20.62
CA ILE A 1036 37.40 -13.44 19.18
C ILE A 1036 36.97 -11.98 18.95
N THR A 1037 37.71 -11.29 18.08
CA THR A 1037 37.36 -9.93 17.63
C THR A 1037 37.25 -9.89 16.11
N PHE A 1038 36.15 -9.36 15.59
CA PHE A 1038 35.97 -9.08 14.18
C PHE A 1038 36.33 -7.62 13.88
N GLN A 1039 37.13 -7.38 12.85
CA GLN A 1039 37.59 -6.04 12.47
C GLN A 1039 37.42 -5.82 10.96
N TRP A 1040 36.77 -4.71 10.60
CA TRP A 1040 36.70 -4.27 9.21
C TRP A 1040 38.05 -3.72 8.73
N LEU A 1041 38.46 -4.10 7.51
CA LEU A 1041 39.62 -3.53 6.81
C LEU A 1041 39.24 -2.92 5.45
N PRO A 1042 39.96 -1.90 4.95
CA PRO A 1042 39.71 -1.36 3.61
C PRO A 1042 40.17 -2.34 2.52
N SER A 1043 39.28 -2.70 1.59
CA SER A 1043 39.64 -3.55 0.44
C SER A 1043 40.62 -2.89 -0.54
N HIS A 1044 41.42 -3.70 -1.25
CA HIS A 1044 42.35 -3.30 -2.31
C HIS A 1044 43.33 -2.18 -1.93
N CYS A 1045 43.86 -2.22 -0.71
CA CYS A 1045 44.86 -1.26 -0.22
C CYS A 1045 46.26 -1.86 -0.08
N GLY A 1046 46.48 -3.13 -0.48
CA GLY A 1046 47.79 -3.76 -0.42
C GLY A 1046 48.19 -4.30 0.96
N ILE A 1047 47.22 -4.65 1.81
CA ILE A 1047 47.45 -5.41 3.05
C ILE A 1047 47.65 -6.87 2.66
N ILE A 1048 48.86 -7.40 2.87
CA ILE A 1048 49.29 -8.72 2.37
C ILE A 1048 48.30 -9.83 2.73
N GLY A 1049 47.82 -9.88 3.97
CA GLY A 1049 46.85 -10.89 4.41
C GLY A 1049 45.50 -10.82 3.68
N ASN A 1050 44.96 -9.61 3.48
CA ASN A 1050 43.69 -9.40 2.79
C ASN A 1050 43.80 -9.68 1.29
N GLU A 1051 44.88 -9.22 0.64
CA GLU A 1051 45.13 -9.49 -0.79
C GLU A 1051 45.34 -11.00 -1.04
N ARG A 1052 45.99 -11.71 -0.11
CA ARG A 1052 46.09 -13.19 -0.18
C ARG A 1052 44.73 -13.87 -0.06
N ALA A 1053 43.85 -13.39 0.83
CA ALA A 1053 42.49 -13.91 0.95
C ALA A 1053 41.66 -13.67 -0.33
N ASP A 1054 41.72 -12.47 -0.92
CA ASP A 1054 41.05 -12.15 -2.20
C ASP A 1054 41.59 -13.00 -3.36
N GLN A 1055 42.91 -13.17 -3.47
CA GLN A 1055 43.50 -14.05 -4.47
C GLN A 1055 43.10 -15.51 -4.27
N ALA A 1056 43.10 -16.00 -3.02
CA ALA A 1056 42.70 -17.36 -2.69
C ALA A 1056 41.22 -17.59 -3.04
N ALA A 1057 40.32 -16.66 -2.69
CA ALA A 1057 38.90 -16.73 -3.01
C ALA A 1057 38.64 -16.76 -4.52
N ARG A 1058 39.40 -15.99 -5.31
CA ARG A 1058 39.33 -16.04 -6.79
C ARG A 1058 39.86 -17.36 -7.36
N SER A 1059 40.95 -17.90 -6.81
CA SER A 1059 41.51 -19.19 -7.26
C SER A 1059 40.58 -20.38 -6.97
N ALA A 1060 39.78 -20.28 -5.90
CA ALA A 1060 38.85 -21.29 -5.44
C ALA A 1060 37.73 -21.64 -6.44
N HIS A 1061 37.54 -20.86 -7.50
CA HIS A 1061 36.54 -21.18 -8.53
C HIS A 1061 36.84 -22.47 -9.28
N THR A 1062 38.11 -22.88 -9.30
CA THR A 1062 38.59 -24.14 -9.89
C THR A 1062 38.54 -25.32 -8.93
N GLU A 1063 38.22 -25.10 -7.66
CA GLU A 1063 38.21 -26.12 -6.62
C GLU A 1063 36.98 -27.05 -6.74
N SER A 1064 37.17 -28.33 -6.42
CA SER A 1064 36.10 -29.33 -6.38
C SER A 1064 35.37 -29.37 -5.04
N SER A 1065 36.02 -28.95 -3.95
CA SER A 1065 35.46 -28.97 -2.60
C SER A 1065 34.30 -27.98 -2.45
N GLN A 1066 33.16 -28.48 -1.95
CA GLN A 1066 31.95 -27.68 -1.75
C GLN A 1066 31.53 -27.66 -0.29
N ILE A 1067 31.29 -26.46 0.24
CA ILE A 1067 30.74 -26.27 1.57
C ILE A 1067 29.25 -25.99 1.49
N LEU A 1068 28.47 -26.78 2.24
CA LEU A 1068 27.03 -26.61 2.39
C LEU A 1068 26.74 -25.34 3.18
N ILE A 1069 25.84 -24.51 2.66
CA ILE A 1069 25.40 -23.26 3.26
C ILE A 1069 23.88 -23.12 3.12
N PRO A 1070 23.21 -22.35 4.00
CA PRO A 1070 21.77 -22.21 3.96
C PRO A 1070 21.33 -21.32 2.79
N LEU A 1071 20.25 -21.73 2.14
CA LEU A 1071 19.72 -21.01 0.98
C LEU A 1071 19.01 -19.73 1.40
N SER A 1072 19.58 -18.57 1.06
CA SER A 1072 18.95 -17.29 1.36
C SER A 1072 17.82 -16.95 0.37
N ARG A 1073 16.92 -16.04 0.77
CA ARG A 1073 15.83 -15.58 -0.10
C ARG A 1073 16.36 -14.85 -1.35
N THR A 1074 17.50 -14.18 -1.24
CA THR A 1074 18.14 -13.48 -2.36
C THR A 1074 18.72 -14.44 -3.37
N ASP A 1075 19.34 -15.53 -2.89
CA ASP A 1075 19.94 -16.56 -3.74
C ASP A 1075 18.84 -17.28 -4.53
N ALA A 1076 17.76 -17.68 -3.85
CA ALA A 1076 16.57 -18.23 -4.49
C ALA A 1076 15.97 -17.28 -5.53
N ALA A 1077 15.87 -15.99 -5.22
CA ALA A 1077 15.33 -14.98 -6.15
C ALA A 1077 16.23 -14.76 -7.37
N TRP A 1078 17.55 -14.85 -7.20
CA TRP A 1078 18.52 -14.77 -8.29
C TRP A 1078 18.43 -16.00 -9.20
N LYS A 1079 18.46 -17.22 -8.63
CA LYS A 1079 18.34 -18.48 -9.40
C LYS A 1079 17.07 -18.51 -10.24
N LEU A 1080 15.95 -18.13 -9.64
CA LEU A 1080 14.66 -18.03 -10.34
C LEU A 1080 14.63 -16.95 -11.43
N ARG A 1081 15.40 -15.87 -11.29
CA ARG A 1081 15.53 -14.83 -12.33
C ARG A 1081 16.31 -15.35 -13.53
N VAL A 1082 17.37 -16.14 -13.29
CA VAL A 1082 18.15 -16.79 -14.35
C VAL A 1082 17.26 -17.77 -15.10
N LEU A 1083 16.54 -18.65 -14.39
CA LEU A 1083 15.57 -19.57 -14.98
C LEU A 1083 14.49 -18.85 -15.79
N ALA A 1084 13.90 -17.79 -15.24
CA ALA A 1084 12.89 -16.99 -15.96
C ALA A 1084 13.44 -16.44 -17.28
N ARG A 1085 14.69 -15.97 -17.29
CA ARG A 1085 15.38 -15.50 -18.49
C ARG A 1085 15.61 -16.64 -19.49
N GLN A 1086 16.10 -17.79 -19.04
CA GLN A 1086 16.31 -18.97 -19.90
C GLN A 1086 15.00 -19.43 -20.56
N CYS A 1087 13.92 -19.57 -19.77
CA CYS A 1087 12.59 -19.90 -20.31
C CYS A 1087 12.12 -18.86 -21.33
N THR A 1088 12.36 -17.58 -21.08
CA THR A 1088 11.95 -16.49 -22.00
C THR A 1088 12.74 -16.53 -23.30
N VAL A 1089 14.06 -16.76 -23.24
CA VAL A 1089 14.91 -16.87 -24.44
C VAL A 1089 14.55 -18.12 -25.24
N SER A 1090 14.33 -19.25 -24.58
CA SER A 1090 13.88 -20.49 -25.23
C SER A 1090 12.54 -20.27 -25.96
N GLN A 1091 11.56 -19.65 -25.28
CA GLN A 1091 10.28 -19.30 -25.89
C GLN A 1091 10.43 -18.26 -27.03
N TRP A 1092 11.40 -17.35 -26.95
CA TRP A 1092 11.66 -16.36 -28.00
C TRP A 1092 12.16 -17.00 -29.31
N ASN A 1093 12.84 -18.14 -29.22
CA ASN A 1093 13.28 -18.90 -30.39
C ASN A 1093 12.15 -19.70 -31.06
N GLU A 1094 10.99 -19.87 -30.41
CA GLU A 1094 9.86 -20.58 -31.00
C GLU A 1094 9.16 -19.75 -32.11
N PRO A 1095 8.80 -20.35 -33.26
CA PRO A 1095 8.20 -19.64 -34.39
C PRO A 1095 6.91 -18.88 -34.07
N HIS A 1096 6.11 -19.37 -33.11
CA HIS A 1096 4.83 -18.76 -32.73
C HIS A 1096 4.97 -17.54 -31.81
N PHE A 1097 6.15 -17.32 -31.23
CA PHE A 1097 6.40 -16.23 -30.27
C PHE A 1097 7.37 -15.18 -30.80
N LYS A 1098 8.19 -15.53 -31.79
CA LYS A 1098 9.12 -14.59 -32.43
C LYS A 1098 8.35 -13.53 -33.22
N ASN A 1099 8.72 -12.27 -33.00
CA ASN A 1099 8.42 -11.22 -33.97
C ASN A 1099 9.64 -11.13 -34.90
N ALA A 1100 9.46 -11.48 -36.18
CA ALA A 1100 10.58 -11.62 -37.12
C ALA A 1100 11.53 -10.42 -37.14
N ARG A 1101 10.97 -9.19 -37.16
CA ARG A 1101 11.73 -7.94 -37.14
C ARG A 1101 12.50 -7.74 -35.84
N LEU A 1102 11.84 -7.85 -34.68
CA LEU A 1102 12.55 -7.68 -33.41
C LEU A 1102 13.59 -8.78 -33.19
N TYR A 1103 13.33 -9.99 -33.70
CA TYR A 1103 14.25 -11.12 -33.60
C TYR A 1103 15.52 -10.89 -34.43
N SER A 1104 15.43 -10.31 -35.64
CA SER A 1104 16.61 -9.98 -36.44
C SER A 1104 17.48 -8.91 -35.77
N LEU A 1105 16.84 -7.94 -35.11
CA LEU A 1105 17.54 -6.88 -34.37
C LEU A 1105 18.15 -7.34 -33.04
N ASP A 1106 17.51 -8.30 -32.37
CA ASP A 1106 17.86 -8.76 -31.04
C ASP A 1106 17.44 -10.21 -30.75
N PRO A 1107 18.21 -11.19 -31.27
CA PRO A 1107 17.92 -12.61 -31.03
C PRO A 1107 18.11 -13.01 -29.55
N THR A 1108 18.87 -12.21 -28.78
CA THR A 1108 19.23 -12.54 -27.38
C THR A 1108 18.43 -11.78 -26.31
N LEU A 1109 17.49 -10.91 -26.71
CA LEU A 1109 16.72 -10.03 -25.82
C LEU A 1109 17.61 -9.12 -24.94
N SER A 1110 18.65 -8.55 -25.54
CA SER A 1110 19.65 -7.70 -24.92
C SER A 1110 19.41 -6.19 -25.11
N LEU A 1111 18.48 -5.78 -25.98
CA LEU A 1111 18.11 -4.38 -26.20
C LEU A 1111 17.65 -3.70 -24.91
N ARG A 1112 18.11 -2.45 -24.72
CA ARG A 1112 17.78 -1.62 -23.55
C ARG A 1112 17.55 -0.18 -23.98
N ILE A 1113 16.53 0.44 -23.40
CA ILE A 1113 16.30 1.88 -23.51
C ILE A 1113 17.44 2.58 -22.74
N PRO A 1114 18.25 3.43 -23.40
CA PRO A 1114 19.30 4.19 -22.72
C PRO A 1114 18.74 5.08 -21.59
N PRO A 1115 19.43 5.18 -20.45
CA PRO A 1115 18.99 6.06 -19.37
C PRO A 1115 19.11 7.53 -19.78
N GLY A 1116 18.18 8.36 -19.30
CA GLY A 1116 18.20 9.82 -19.50
C GLY A 1116 17.48 10.33 -20.76
N LEU A 1117 16.90 9.45 -21.58
CA LEU A 1117 16.06 9.86 -22.71
C LEU A 1117 14.73 10.46 -22.25
N ARG A 1118 14.23 11.47 -22.99
CA ARG A 1118 12.86 11.96 -22.82
C ARG A 1118 11.87 10.87 -23.20
N ARG A 1119 10.64 10.95 -22.70
CA ARG A 1119 9.62 9.92 -22.96
C ARG A 1119 9.29 9.81 -24.45
N GLY A 1120 9.17 10.93 -25.16
CA GLY A 1120 8.95 10.96 -26.62
C GLY A 1120 10.00 10.13 -27.35
N ASP A 1121 11.27 10.47 -27.16
CA ASP A 1121 12.42 9.81 -27.78
C ASP A 1121 12.48 8.30 -27.45
N ALA A 1122 12.28 7.94 -26.19
CA ALA A 1122 12.29 6.54 -25.77
C ALA A 1122 11.10 5.75 -26.35
N THR A 1123 9.93 6.40 -26.49
CA THR A 1123 8.75 5.81 -27.12
C THR A 1123 8.97 5.61 -28.62
N LEU A 1124 9.54 6.61 -29.29
CA LEU A 1124 9.87 6.56 -30.72
C LEU A 1124 10.86 5.43 -31.00
N LEU A 1125 11.92 5.31 -30.21
CA LEU A 1125 12.88 4.21 -30.29
C LEU A 1125 12.20 2.83 -30.16
N CYS A 1126 11.30 2.66 -29.19
CA CYS A 1126 10.55 1.41 -29.03
C CYS A 1126 9.63 1.12 -30.23
N ARG A 1127 9.06 2.16 -30.87
CA ARG A 1127 8.23 1.99 -32.07
C ARG A 1127 9.06 1.61 -33.30
N LEU A 1128 10.25 2.18 -33.45
CA LEU A 1128 11.19 1.84 -34.52
C LEU A 1128 11.64 0.38 -34.42
N TRP A 1129 12.00 -0.08 -33.21
CA TRP A 1129 12.36 -1.49 -32.97
C TRP A 1129 11.24 -2.47 -33.33
N LEU A 1130 9.97 -2.09 -33.12
CA LEU A 1130 8.83 -2.95 -33.45
C LEU A 1130 8.28 -2.78 -34.86
N GLY A 1131 8.76 -1.80 -35.63
CA GLY A 1131 8.19 -1.47 -36.94
C GLY A 1131 6.77 -0.93 -36.85
N VAL A 1132 6.45 -0.24 -35.76
CA VAL A 1132 5.12 0.35 -35.49
C VAL A 1132 5.21 1.89 -35.34
N ALA A 1133 6.25 2.47 -35.92
CA ALA A 1133 6.29 3.91 -36.15
C ALA A 1133 5.20 4.28 -37.16
N PHE A 1134 4.54 5.43 -36.98
CA PHE A 1134 3.41 5.86 -37.82
C PHE A 1134 3.88 6.42 -39.17
N THR A 1135 4.66 5.65 -39.93
CA THR A 1135 4.98 5.97 -41.35
C THR A 1135 3.75 5.72 -42.22
N HIS A 1136 3.66 6.28 -43.42
CA HIS A 1136 2.52 6.08 -44.33
C HIS A 1136 2.32 4.58 -44.62
N ALA A 1137 3.39 3.82 -44.87
CA ALA A 1137 3.29 2.37 -45.07
C ALA A 1137 2.69 1.63 -43.87
N TYR A 1138 3.02 2.02 -42.64
CA TYR A 1138 2.43 1.42 -41.44
C TYR A 1138 0.99 1.92 -41.20
N ALA A 1139 0.72 3.21 -41.43
CA ALA A 1139 -0.59 3.82 -41.29
C ALA A 1139 -1.59 3.20 -42.27
N PHE A 1140 -1.20 3.00 -43.53
CA PHE A 1140 -1.97 2.28 -44.55
C PHE A 1140 -2.29 0.85 -44.10
N ARG A 1141 -1.30 0.10 -43.61
CA ARG A 1141 -1.48 -1.28 -43.10
C ARG A 1141 -2.51 -1.38 -41.98
N ILE A 1142 -2.66 -0.34 -41.16
CA ILE A 1142 -3.62 -0.32 -40.04
C ILE A 1142 -4.91 0.44 -40.38
N GLY A 1143 -5.11 0.84 -41.64
CA GLY A 1143 -6.31 1.55 -42.11
C GLY A 1143 -6.44 2.98 -41.59
N MET A 1144 -5.32 3.65 -41.30
CA MET A 1144 -5.28 5.05 -40.87
C MET A 1144 -4.91 6.05 -41.99
N ALA A 1145 -4.36 5.56 -43.10
CA ALA A 1145 -4.01 6.36 -44.27
C ALA A 1145 -4.50 5.64 -45.54
N ASP A 1146 -4.76 6.40 -46.60
CA ASP A 1146 -5.29 5.88 -47.87
C ASP A 1146 -4.20 5.33 -48.79
N THR A 1147 -2.93 5.73 -48.57
CA THR A 1147 -1.78 5.31 -49.38
C THR A 1147 -0.54 5.02 -48.52
N ALA A 1148 0.36 4.17 -49.02
CA ALA A 1148 1.66 3.86 -48.42
C ALA A 1148 2.82 4.72 -48.97
N ALA A 1149 2.55 5.49 -50.03
CA ALA A 1149 3.56 6.24 -50.77
C ALA A 1149 4.18 7.39 -49.95
N CYS A 1150 5.45 7.67 -50.24
CA CYS A 1150 6.15 8.83 -49.72
C CYS A 1150 5.70 10.11 -50.43
N ASP A 1151 5.53 11.21 -49.68
CA ASP A 1151 5.14 12.52 -50.25
C ASP A 1151 6.23 13.17 -51.11
N HIS A 1152 7.46 12.64 -51.07
CA HIS A 1152 8.63 13.25 -51.69
C HIS A 1152 9.28 12.40 -52.78
N CYS A 1153 8.89 11.14 -52.95
CA CYS A 1153 9.42 10.27 -53.99
C CYS A 1153 8.45 9.12 -54.32
N SER A 1154 8.77 8.34 -55.35
CA SER A 1154 7.93 7.24 -55.86
C SER A 1154 7.96 5.94 -55.02
N GLY A 1155 8.69 5.91 -53.90
CA GLY A 1155 8.77 4.73 -53.02
C GLY A 1155 7.73 4.73 -51.90
N ASP A 1156 7.45 3.54 -51.34
CA ASP A 1156 6.66 3.42 -50.11
C ASP A 1156 7.42 3.98 -48.90
N GLU A 1157 6.73 4.75 -48.06
CA GLU A 1157 7.31 5.36 -46.85
C GLU A 1157 7.50 4.31 -45.73
N THR A 1158 8.49 3.45 -45.91
CA THR A 1158 8.93 2.46 -44.91
C THR A 1158 10.01 3.06 -43.99
N ILE A 1159 10.25 2.43 -42.83
CA ILE A 1159 11.32 2.86 -41.92
C ILE A 1159 12.69 2.77 -42.60
N GLN A 1160 12.93 1.71 -43.39
CA GLN A 1160 14.13 1.57 -44.19
C GLN A 1160 14.24 2.71 -45.21
N HIS A 1161 13.16 3.02 -45.93
CA HIS A 1161 13.13 4.11 -46.89
C HIS A 1161 13.52 5.46 -46.24
N ILE A 1162 12.86 5.83 -45.12
CA ILE A 1162 13.14 7.08 -44.40
C ILE A 1162 14.61 7.17 -43.96
N LEU A 1163 15.11 6.10 -43.31
CA LEU A 1163 16.43 6.11 -42.70
C LEU A 1163 17.57 5.97 -43.71
N CYS A 1164 17.38 5.21 -44.80
CA CYS A 1164 18.47 4.77 -45.67
C CYS A 1164 18.40 5.25 -47.11
N GLU A 1165 17.21 5.52 -47.67
CA GLU A 1165 17.02 5.68 -49.13
C GLU A 1165 16.46 7.05 -49.53
N CYS A 1166 15.49 7.60 -48.80
CA CYS A 1166 14.74 8.82 -49.15
C CYS A 1166 15.66 10.00 -49.54
N PRO A 1167 15.54 10.57 -50.76
CA PRO A 1167 16.40 11.66 -51.22
C PRO A 1167 16.33 12.92 -50.36
N GLN A 1168 15.15 13.21 -49.79
CA GLN A 1168 14.90 14.41 -48.98
C GLN A 1168 15.80 14.54 -47.76
N TYR A 1169 16.24 13.42 -47.18
CA TYR A 1169 17.01 13.40 -45.93
C TYR A 1169 18.51 13.14 -46.15
N CYS A 1170 19.02 13.30 -47.38
CA CYS A 1170 20.40 12.97 -47.73
C CYS A 1170 21.44 13.69 -46.86
N LEU A 1171 21.29 15.01 -46.66
CA LEU A 1171 22.23 15.83 -45.85
C LEU A 1171 22.26 15.39 -44.37
N GLN A 1172 21.09 15.19 -43.77
CA GLN A 1172 20.97 14.73 -42.39
C GLN A 1172 21.49 13.29 -42.24
N ARG A 1173 21.28 12.43 -43.25
CA ARG A 1173 21.77 11.05 -43.29
C ARG A 1173 23.29 11.00 -43.35
N GLN A 1174 23.98 11.90 -44.07
CA GLN A 1174 25.44 11.98 -44.04
C GLN A 1174 25.97 12.21 -42.62
N SER A 1175 25.34 13.10 -41.84
CA SER A 1175 25.70 13.31 -40.43
C SER A 1175 25.48 12.07 -39.57
N LEU A 1176 24.40 11.32 -39.83
CA LEU A 1176 24.12 10.04 -39.18
C LEU A 1176 25.17 8.99 -39.54
N CYS A 1177 25.52 8.84 -40.82
CA CYS A 1177 26.58 7.94 -41.30
C CYS A 1177 27.92 8.25 -40.63
N ASN A 1178 28.38 9.51 -40.69
CA ASN A 1178 29.65 9.92 -40.08
C ASN A 1178 29.72 9.62 -38.57
N ALA A 1179 28.59 9.67 -37.86
CA ALA A 1179 28.50 9.33 -36.44
C ALA A 1179 28.48 7.81 -36.19
N LEU A 1180 27.92 7.02 -37.11
CA LEU A 1180 27.84 5.56 -37.04
C LEU A 1180 29.09 4.86 -37.58
N ASP A 1181 29.79 5.42 -38.57
CA ASP A 1181 31.04 4.88 -39.13
C ASP A 1181 32.13 4.84 -38.06
N LYS A 1182 32.13 5.80 -37.13
CA LYS A 1182 32.99 5.76 -35.92
C LYS A 1182 32.69 4.60 -34.96
N LEU A 1183 31.63 3.82 -35.18
CA LEU A 1183 31.14 2.77 -34.29
C LEU A 1183 30.99 1.40 -34.98
N ASP A 1184 30.85 1.34 -36.31
CA ASP A 1184 30.58 0.12 -37.10
C ASP A 1184 30.78 0.38 -38.61
N ASP A 1185 31.62 -0.39 -39.30
CA ASP A 1185 32.02 -0.15 -40.71
C ASP A 1185 31.10 -0.77 -41.77
N ARG A 1186 29.95 -1.34 -41.38
CA ARG A 1186 29.00 -1.98 -42.31
C ARG A 1186 28.25 -0.99 -43.18
N THR A 1187 27.68 -1.45 -44.29
CA THR A 1187 26.80 -0.62 -45.13
C THR A 1187 25.58 -0.11 -44.34
N LEU A 1188 25.12 1.11 -44.66
CA LEU A 1188 23.98 1.71 -43.97
C LEU A 1188 22.72 0.89 -44.24
N SER A 1189 22.15 0.35 -43.17
CA SER A 1189 20.93 -0.44 -43.20
C SER A 1189 20.12 -0.16 -41.93
N GLU A 1190 18.82 -0.47 -41.98
CA GLU A 1190 17.95 -0.35 -40.82
C GLU A 1190 18.51 -1.13 -39.61
N GLU A 1191 19.02 -2.34 -39.87
CA GLU A 1191 19.61 -3.20 -38.84
C GLU A 1191 20.89 -2.59 -38.25
N ARG A 1192 21.77 -2.01 -39.07
CA ARG A 1192 22.97 -1.30 -38.59
C ARG A 1192 22.61 -0.18 -37.62
N ILE A 1193 21.55 0.58 -37.91
CA ILE A 1193 21.13 1.71 -37.09
C ILE A 1193 20.54 1.23 -35.76
N LEU A 1194 19.61 0.26 -35.81
CA LEU A 1194 18.75 -0.10 -34.68
C LEU A 1194 19.25 -1.28 -33.82
N ARG A 1195 20.25 -2.05 -34.27
CA ARG A 1195 20.77 -3.23 -33.56
C ARG A 1195 21.30 -2.92 -32.17
N HIS A 1196 21.33 -3.96 -31.33
CA HIS A 1196 22.01 -3.92 -30.05
C HIS A 1196 23.53 -3.83 -30.23
N ARG A 1197 24.18 -2.93 -29.47
CA ARG A 1197 25.64 -2.86 -29.31
C ARG A 1197 26.02 -3.26 -27.89
N PRO A 1198 27.04 -4.11 -27.70
CA PRO A 1198 27.43 -4.64 -26.39
C PRO A 1198 27.95 -3.55 -25.45
N ASP A 1199 28.68 -2.56 -25.97
CA ASP A 1199 29.12 -1.41 -25.20
C ASP A 1199 28.01 -0.36 -25.03
N LEU A 1200 27.75 0.01 -23.77
CA LEU A 1200 26.66 0.90 -23.38
C LEU A 1200 26.92 2.35 -23.81
N THR A 1201 28.18 2.77 -23.82
CA THR A 1201 28.60 4.09 -24.35
C THR A 1201 28.38 4.17 -25.85
N SER A 1202 28.77 3.13 -26.58
CA SER A 1202 28.57 3.03 -28.03
C SER A 1202 27.09 2.98 -28.41
N GLN A 1203 26.27 2.22 -27.68
CA GLN A 1203 24.82 2.20 -27.86
C GLN A 1203 24.20 3.58 -27.63
N LYS A 1204 24.64 4.30 -26.59
CA LYS A 1204 24.14 5.65 -26.28
C LYS A 1204 24.49 6.64 -27.39
N LYS A 1205 25.74 6.61 -27.89
CA LYS A 1205 26.19 7.46 -29.01
C LYS A 1205 25.38 7.20 -30.28
N ALA A 1206 25.16 5.93 -30.64
CA ALA A 1206 24.36 5.55 -31.80
C ALA A 1206 22.89 6.03 -31.69
N VAL A 1207 22.25 5.83 -30.54
CA VAL A 1207 20.87 6.29 -30.31
C VAL A 1207 20.79 7.83 -30.35
N GLN A 1208 21.79 8.53 -29.80
CA GLN A 1208 21.84 10.00 -29.89
C GLN A 1208 22.04 10.51 -31.32
N ALA A 1209 22.82 9.80 -32.14
CA ALA A 1209 22.95 10.12 -33.57
C ALA A 1209 21.61 9.94 -34.31
N LEU A 1210 20.92 8.83 -34.07
CA LEU A 1210 19.58 8.59 -34.63
C LEU A 1210 18.56 9.64 -34.20
N LEU A 1211 18.53 10.01 -32.91
CA LEU A 1211 17.60 11.04 -32.43
C LEU A 1211 17.91 12.42 -33.01
N ARG A 1212 19.19 12.77 -33.17
CA ARG A 1212 19.59 14.02 -33.85
C ARG A 1212 19.09 14.05 -35.30
N PHE A 1213 19.25 12.95 -36.04
CA PHE A 1213 18.70 12.80 -37.38
C PHE A 1213 17.18 13.07 -37.37
N LEU A 1214 16.42 12.33 -36.56
CA LEU A 1214 14.96 12.44 -36.51
C LEU A 1214 14.46 13.84 -36.13
N HIS A 1215 15.09 14.50 -35.15
CA HIS A 1215 14.75 15.87 -34.77
C HIS A 1215 15.09 16.89 -35.87
N SER A 1216 16.25 16.75 -36.53
CA SER A 1216 16.67 17.65 -37.62
C SER A 1216 15.77 17.55 -38.86
N THR A 1217 15.16 16.39 -39.08
CA THR A 1217 14.22 16.14 -40.19
C THR A 1217 12.76 16.50 -39.87
N GLY A 1218 12.43 16.82 -38.61
CA GLY A 1218 11.05 17.07 -38.18
C GLY A 1218 10.17 15.82 -38.05
N LEU A 1219 10.75 14.62 -38.11
CA LEU A 1219 10.05 13.32 -38.09
C LEU A 1219 9.76 12.79 -36.67
N SER A 1220 10.23 13.47 -35.61
CA SER A 1220 10.24 12.98 -34.22
C SER A 1220 8.95 13.14 -33.43
#